data_AF-A0A3L8SU19-F1
#
_entry.id   AF-A0A3L8SU19-F1
#
_cell.length_a   1.000
_cell.length_b   1.000
_cell.length_c   1.000
_cell.angle_alpha   90.00
_cell.angle_beta   90.00
_cell.angle_gamma   90.00
#
_symmetry.space_group_name_H-M   'P 1'
#
loop_
_entity.id
_entity.type
_entity.pdbx_description
1 polymer ?
#
loop_
_entity_poly.entity_id
_entity_poly.type
_entity_poly.pdbx_seq_one_letter_code
_entity_poly.pdbx_strand_id
1 'polypeptide(L)'
;MEMVEVANMSYRDIFLTNTVLTWVQMMLAERTVTTPEWSMTTYAHAMVWHLYNDHFRPSQRGKVSIALSSHWIKPQHMTEKNIKECQKSLDFVLGWFAKPIFIDGDYPESMRSNLSSLLPEFSEAEKKYIKGTADFFALSFGATLSFQLLDSHMKFQQLESISLRQLLYWINSEYNNPQIFIVENSWFVSGTTKKDDAKYIYYLKKFIMETLKAIRYDGVNVFGYTVWSLLDGFEWHRGYSIRRGLFYVDFQSYDKKLMPKSSVLFYQKLIEKNGFPPLPENQPIEGIFPCGFAWGIVDNYIQVDTTPAQFLDSSVYVWDVHQTKKLIKVDGVYASKRKRHCVDFAAIRLQISLLQEMHVTHFHFSLKWSLILPLGNLSLINHTLVHYYQCFASELLRVNITPVVALWQPMIENQELPVSLAKYGAWENTEIVQAFVEYARFCFTSLGDHVKFWITMNEPSVKNLTYTAGHNLLKAHAKVWHLYDKEFRSSQKGKISIALQADWVEPACPFSRNDQEVADRILEFDIGWLAEPIFGNGDYPEVMRAWLHRISSVDLYNFHLPYFSEDEKKLIQGSFDFFALSHYTTTLVGSEKEDAVKYDHYLEVQMISDITWLHSPSRAAVVPWGLRKLLKWVKSKYGDVPIYVMANGIDDGQNMVHDKLRVYYIKNYINEALKAYTLDDINLQGYFIYSFNDKTAPKYGLYSYTANQYEPKPSLKQYREIIGNNGFPGPETPELLCPEEVASCPECHFFRTRKSLLAFISFVFVAFIVTIFFITYYSKRVERRRQRYQRTALSLPENNKVSDGVRSHGVQNILVNFCLLVQALHHLPLQEVLVPKILHESFQVHLIVPSFLIHLFPKLVQGDVAEEAEQSLQNLPVLIGHEHDCCLHRLQPLLLGDVWEGARHIQGVSCNIRRAMSVRSVKQSVNVVHPGP
;
A
#
# COMPACT_ATOMS: atom_id res chain seq x y z
N MET A 1 -22.32 -20.56 -76.36
CA MET A 1 -22.97 -21.76 -75.81
C MET A 1 -22.03 -22.39 -74.78
N GLU A 2 -22.59 -23.09 -73.80
CA GLU A 2 -21.85 -23.88 -72.79
C GLU A 2 -20.91 -23.09 -71.85
N MET A 3 -21.51 -22.25 -71.00
CA MET A 3 -21.01 -22.02 -69.63
C MET A 3 -22.15 -21.64 -68.67
N VAL A 4 -23.26 -22.40 -68.72
CA VAL A 4 -24.45 -22.22 -67.86
C VAL A 4 -25.04 -23.59 -67.48
N GLU A 5 -24.28 -24.43 -66.76
CA GLU A 5 -24.85 -25.66 -66.16
C GLU A 5 -24.07 -26.23 -64.95
N VAL A 6 -23.53 -25.36 -64.08
CA VAL A 6 -23.05 -25.75 -62.73
C VAL A 6 -23.65 -24.81 -61.67
N ALA A 7 -24.94 -24.53 -61.80
CA ALA A 7 -25.71 -23.64 -60.93
C ALA A 7 -27.04 -24.29 -60.52
N ASN A 8 -27.00 -25.55 -60.08
CA ASN A 8 -28.17 -26.23 -59.49
C ASN A 8 -27.81 -27.49 -58.66
N MET A 9 -26.76 -27.40 -57.82
CA MET A 9 -26.64 -28.31 -56.67
C MET A 9 -27.16 -27.62 -55.41
N SER A 10 -28.02 -28.34 -54.70
CA SER A 10 -28.77 -27.86 -53.53
C SER A 10 -27.85 -27.44 -52.38
N TYR A 11 -28.33 -26.52 -51.56
CA TYR A 11 -27.66 -25.92 -50.39
C TYR A 11 -27.29 -26.91 -49.25
N ARG A 12 -27.34 -28.22 -49.48
CA ARG A 12 -27.11 -29.28 -48.47
C ARG A 12 -25.69 -29.84 -48.43
N ASP A 13 -24.92 -29.73 -49.51
CA ASP A 13 -23.70 -30.54 -49.67
C ASP A 13 -22.37 -29.82 -49.34
N ILE A 14 -22.43 -28.61 -48.75
CA ILE A 14 -21.25 -27.86 -48.26
C ILE A 14 -21.23 -27.85 -46.72
N PHE A 15 -21.27 -29.04 -46.10
CA PHE A 15 -21.25 -29.22 -44.64
C PHE A 15 -20.33 -30.37 -44.19
N LEU A 16 -19.07 -30.37 -44.65
CA LEU A 16 -18.08 -31.39 -44.31
C LEU A 16 -16.72 -30.83 -43.82
N THR A 17 -16.77 -29.97 -42.81
CA THR A 17 -15.68 -29.78 -41.82
C THR A 17 -16.28 -29.42 -40.46
N ASN A 18 -15.82 -30.06 -39.38
CA ASN A 18 -16.37 -29.99 -37.99
C ASN A 18 -17.75 -30.64 -37.76
N THR A 19 -17.83 -31.96 -37.96
CA THR A 19 -19.07 -32.75 -37.87
C THR A 19 -19.69 -32.88 -36.47
N VAL A 20 -18.95 -32.63 -35.38
CA VAL A 20 -19.47 -32.85 -34.00
C VAL A 20 -20.36 -31.68 -33.52
N LEU A 21 -20.01 -30.44 -33.87
CA LEU A 21 -20.68 -29.24 -33.34
C LEU A 21 -21.99 -28.90 -34.06
N THR A 22 -22.07 -29.12 -35.37
CA THR A 22 -23.29 -28.90 -36.16
C THR A 22 -24.45 -29.79 -35.68
N TRP A 23 -24.13 -31.00 -35.22
CA TRP A 23 -25.09 -31.95 -34.70
C TRP A 23 -25.63 -31.55 -33.31
N VAL A 24 -24.76 -31.18 -32.36
CA VAL A 24 -25.17 -30.67 -31.02
C VAL A 24 -26.17 -29.51 -31.14
N GLN A 25 -26.01 -28.64 -32.14
CA GLN A 25 -26.88 -27.50 -32.35
C GLN A 25 -28.29 -27.84 -32.85
N MET A 26 -28.42 -28.75 -33.83
CA MET A 26 -29.74 -29.20 -34.29
C MET A 26 -30.47 -29.98 -33.20
N MET A 27 -29.74 -30.80 -32.44
CA MET A 27 -30.30 -31.73 -31.45
C MET A 27 -30.74 -31.10 -30.12
N LEU A 28 -30.31 -29.87 -29.80
CA LEU A 28 -30.79 -29.15 -28.61
C LEU A 28 -32.03 -28.28 -28.89
N ALA A 29 -32.33 -28.00 -30.16
CA ALA A 29 -33.52 -27.24 -30.56
C ALA A 29 -34.78 -28.12 -30.63
N GLU A 30 -34.62 -29.38 -31.06
CA GLU A 30 -35.69 -30.37 -31.11
C GLU A 30 -35.59 -31.29 -29.88
N ARG A 31 -36.58 -31.24 -28.97
CA ARG A 31 -36.61 -32.02 -27.71
C ARG A 31 -36.90 -33.52 -27.92
N THR A 32 -36.27 -34.13 -28.92
CA THR A 32 -36.58 -35.47 -29.44
C THR A 32 -35.33 -36.17 -29.95
N VAL A 33 -34.28 -36.22 -29.13
CA VAL A 33 -33.12 -37.10 -29.37
C VAL A 33 -33.01 -38.12 -28.24
N THR A 34 -33.05 -39.39 -28.62
CA THR A 34 -32.89 -40.50 -27.69
C THR A 34 -31.41 -40.78 -27.46
N THR A 35 -31.11 -41.38 -26.32
CA THR A 35 -29.76 -41.75 -25.87
C THR A 35 -28.89 -42.65 -26.77
N PRO A 36 -29.39 -43.44 -27.75
CA PRO A 36 -28.54 -44.27 -28.62
C PRO A 36 -27.53 -43.51 -29.49
N GLU A 37 -27.80 -42.25 -29.88
CA GLU A 37 -26.93 -41.53 -30.83
C GLU A 37 -25.54 -41.20 -30.26
N TRP A 38 -25.45 -41.03 -28.93
CA TRP A 38 -24.20 -40.71 -28.24
C TRP A 38 -23.27 -41.91 -28.08
N SER A 39 -23.81 -43.13 -27.85
CA SER A 39 -22.99 -44.34 -27.84
C SER A 39 -22.38 -44.61 -29.22
N MET A 40 -23.14 -44.33 -30.29
CA MET A 40 -22.67 -44.43 -31.66
C MET A 40 -21.53 -43.45 -31.99
N THR A 41 -21.50 -42.27 -31.35
CA THR A 41 -20.38 -41.31 -31.49
C THR A 41 -19.08 -41.84 -30.90
N THR A 42 -19.11 -42.37 -29.67
CA THR A 42 -17.95 -42.96 -29.01
C THR A 42 -17.43 -44.19 -29.79
N TYR A 43 -18.35 -45.03 -30.28
CA TYR A 43 -18.00 -46.20 -31.07
C TYR A 43 -17.39 -45.84 -32.44
N ALA A 44 -17.97 -44.85 -33.15
CA ALA A 44 -17.44 -44.36 -34.41
C ALA A 44 -16.03 -43.75 -34.25
N HIS A 45 -15.78 -43.03 -33.14
CA HIS A 45 -14.43 -42.54 -32.81
C HIS A 45 -13.44 -43.69 -32.64
N ALA A 46 -13.80 -44.74 -31.87
CA ALA A 46 -12.96 -45.92 -31.69
C ALA A 46 -12.64 -46.60 -33.04
N MET A 47 -13.64 -46.79 -33.90
CA MET A 47 -13.44 -47.34 -35.26
C MET A 47 -12.44 -46.52 -36.09
N VAL A 48 -12.53 -45.19 -36.05
CA VAL A 48 -11.60 -44.29 -36.77
C VAL A 48 -10.20 -44.33 -36.17
N TRP A 49 -10.05 -44.46 -34.85
CA TRP A 49 -8.74 -44.61 -34.22
C TRP A 49 -8.07 -45.93 -34.62
N HIS A 50 -8.79 -47.07 -34.58
CA HIS A 50 -8.24 -48.37 -35.01
C HIS A 50 -7.91 -48.37 -36.51
N LEU A 51 -8.78 -47.81 -37.35
CA LEU A 51 -8.50 -47.59 -38.78
C LEU A 51 -7.19 -46.81 -38.99
N TYR A 52 -6.97 -45.71 -38.25
CA TYR A 52 -5.73 -44.96 -38.31
C TYR A 52 -4.54 -45.78 -37.80
N ASN A 53 -4.69 -46.43 -36.65
CA ASN A 53 -3.65 -47.19 -35.98
C ASN A 53 -3.10 -48.32 -36.86
N ASP A 54 -3.99 -49.08 -37.49
CA ASP A 54 -3.64 -50.34 -38.16
C ASP A 54 -3.18 -50.10 -39.61
N HIS A 55 -3.73 -49.08 -40.28
CA HIS A 55 -3.46 -48.84 -41.71
C HIS A 55 -2.59 -47.61 -42.02
N PHE A 56 -2.58 -46.58 -41.16
CA PHE A 56 -1.95 -45.28 -41.48
C PHE A 56 -0.81 -44.90 -40.53
N ARG A 57 -0.88 -45.24 -39.24
CA ARG A 57 0.14 -44.89 -38.24
C ARG A 57 1.54 -45.43 -38.58
N PRO A 58 1.74 -46.66 -39.11
CA PRO A 58 3.08 -47.16 -39.44
C PRO A 58 3.81 -46.34 -40.51
N SER A 59 3.07 -45.74 -41.46
CA SER A 59 3.63 -44.96 -42.57
C SER A 59 3.65 -43.45 -42.26
N GLN A 60 2.59 -42.91 -41.68
CA GLN A 60 2.42 -41.47 -41.44
C GLN A 60 2.97 -40.99 -40.09
N ARG A 61 3.07 -41.88 -39.09
CA ARG A 61 3.58 -41.60 -37.73
C ARG A 61 2.83 -40.48 -36.98
N GLY A 62 1.61 -40.14 -37.39
CA GLY A 62 0.77 -39.15 -36.73
C GLY A 62 0.13 -39.65 -35.43
N LYS A 63 -0.59 -38.74 -34.76
CA LYS A 63 -1.40 -39.01 -33.57
C LYS A 63 -2.88 -38.68 -33.82
N VAL A 64 -3.78 -39.43 -33.21
CA VAL A 64 -5.24 -39.27 -33.24
C VAL A 64 -5.79 -39.15 -31.81
N SER A 65 -6.78 -38.29 -31.66
CA SER A 65 -7.53 -38.04 -30.42
C SER A 65 -8.92 -37.46 -30.79
N ILE A 66 -9.77 -37.22 -29.80
CA ILE A 66 -11.08 -36.57 -29.94
C ILE A 66 -11.12 -35.30 -29.07
N ALA A 67 -11.59 -34.20 -29.66
CA ALA A 67 -11.75 -32.93 -28.95
C ALA A 67 -12.91 -33.01 -27.95
N LEU A 68 -12.60 -33.08 -26.65
CA LEU A 68 -13.60 -33.14 -25.58
C LEU A 68 -13.73 -31.78 -24.91
N SER A 69 -14.95 -31.22 -24.93
CA SER A 69 -15.27 -29.94 -24.30
C SER A 69 -15.74 -30.11 -22.86
N SER A 70 -15.35 -29.19 -21.97
CA SER A 70 -15.89 -29.16 -20.60
C SER A 70 -16.03 -27.74 -20.03
N HIS A 71 -16.72 -27.63 -18.91
CA HIS A 71 -16.74 -26.49 -18.02
C HIS A 71 -15.84 -26.76 -16.80
N TRP A 72 -15.77 -25.80 -15.88
CA TRP A 72 -15.31 -26.09 -14.52
C TRP A 72 -16.35 -25.61 -13.51
N ILE A 73 -16.46 -26.32 -12.39
CA ILE A 73 -17.48 -26.08 -11.39
C ILE A 73 -16.89 -26.06 -9.99
N LYS A 74 -17.48 -25.24 -9.12
CA LYS A 74 -17.07 -25.04 -7.74
C LYS A 74 -18.24 -25.31 -6.79
N PRO A 75 -17.99 -25.93 -5.63
CA PRO A 75 -19.04 -26.20 -4.68
C PRO A 75 -19.57 -24.88 -4.11
N GLN A 76 -20.90 -24.75 -3.98
CA GLN A 76 -21.52 -23.55 -3.40
C GLN A 76 -21.07 -23.33 -1.93
N HIS A 77 -20.88 -24.43 -1.21
CA HIS A 77 -20.33 -24.49 0.14
C HIS A 77 -19.33 -25.64 0.21
N MET A 78 -18.26 -25.52 1.00
CA MET A 78 -17.23 -26.56 1.16
C MET A 78 -17.73 -27.75 2.01
N THR A 79 -18.79 -28.40 1.57
CA THR A 79 -19.33 -29.65 2.15
C THR A 79 -19.03 -30.82 1.23
N GLU A 80 -18.90 -32.02 1.80
CA GLU A 80 -18.69 -33.25 1.04
C GLU A 80 -19.80 -33.49 -0.01
N LYS A 81 -21.06 -33.14 0.31
CA LYS A 81 -22.19 -33.23 -0.61
C LYS A 81 -21.98 -32.34 -1.83
N ASN A 82 -21.70 -31.05 -1.63
CA ASN A 82 -21.48 -30.12 -2.74
C ASN A 82 -20.28 -30.53 -3.61
N ILE A 83 -19.23 -31.11 -3.02
CA ILE A 83 -18.07 -31.63 -3.75
C ILE A 83 -18.45 -32.86 -4.60
N LYS A 84 -19.27 -33.79 -4.07
CA LYS A 84 -19.79 -34.93 -4.85
C LYS A 84 -20.68 -34.49 -6.02
N GLU A 85 -21.52 -33.47 -5.84
CA GLU A 85 -22.30 -32.89 -6.94
C GLU A 85 -21.41 -32.17 -7.99
N CYS A 86 -20.27 -31.60 -7.57
CA CYS A 86 -19.27 -31.06 -8.51
C CYS A 86 -18.63 -32.17 -9.35
N GLN A 87 -18.20 -33.27 -8.72
CA GLN A 87 -17.67 -34.44 -9.44
C GLN A 87 -18.70 -34.97 -10.44
N LYS A 88 -19.96 -35.16 -9.98
CA LYS A 88 -21.07 -35.59 -10.83
C LYS A 88 -21.29 -34.66 -12.03
N SER A 89 -21.14 -33.34 -11.86
CA SER A 89 -21.23 -32.37 -12.96
C SER A 89 -20.15 -32.58 -14.02
N LEU A 90 -18.91 -32.87 -13.60
CA LEU A 90 -17.79 -33.14 -14.51
C LEU A 90 -17.92 -34.51 -15.18
N ASP A 91 -18.38 -35.53 -14.46
CA ASP A 91 -18.69 -36.86 -15.00
C ASP A 91 -19.74 -36.77 -16.12
N PHE A 92 -20.82 -36.01 -15.92
CA PHE A 92 -21.94 -35.90 -16.86
C PHE A 92 -21.62 -35.13 -18.14
N VAL A 93 -20.50 -34.40 -18.18
CA VAL A 93 -20.12 -33.55 -19.32
C VAL A 93 -18.83 -34.03 -19.97
N LEU A 94 -17.75 -34.17 -19.19
CA LEU A 94 -16.46 -34.63 -19.68
C LEU A 94 -16.32 -36.14 -19.53
N GLY A 95 -16.65 -36.69 -18.35
CA GLY A 95 -16.55 -38.12 -18.06
C GLY A 95 -17.36 -39.00 -19.00
N TRP A 96 -18.50 -38.51 -19.50
CA TRP A 96 -19.38 -39.19 -20.47
C TRP A 96 -18.61 -39.76 -21.66
N PHE A 97 -17.67 -39.00 -22.22
CA PHE A 97 -16.81 -39.43 -23.33
C PHE A 97 -15.39 -39.80 -22.86
N ALA A 98 -14.83 -39.05 -21.92
CA ALA A 98 -13.44 -39.23 -21.49
C ALA A 98 -13.22 -40.54 -20.73
N LYS A 99 -14.14 -40.96 -19.84
CA LYS A 99 -13.93 -42.19 -19.07
C LYS A 99 -13.94 -43.46 -19.94
N PRO A 100 -14.90 -43.66 -20.87
CA PRO A 100 -14.82 -44.77 -21.83
C PRO A 100 -13.49 -44.81 -22.59
N ILE A 101 -13.03 -43.67 -23.11
CA ILE A 101 -11.85 -43.61 -23.98
C ILE A 101 -10.56 -43.80 -23.19
N PHE A 102 -10.39 -43.16 -22.03
CA PHE A 102 -9.11 -43.10 -21.33
C PHE A 102 -8.95 -44.12 -20.19
N ILE A 103 -10.03 -44.67 -19.61
CA ILE A 103 -9.97 -45.53 -18.41
C ILE A 103 -10.26 -46.99 -18.69
N ASP A 104 -11.51 -47.35 -18.93
CA ASP A 104 -12.01 -48.74 -18.86
C ASP A 104 -13.03 -49.12 -19.94
N GLY A 105 -13.38 -48.20 -20.85
CA GLY A 105 -14.33 -48.47 -21.93
C GLY A 105 -15.81 -48.26 -21.55
N ASP A 106 -16.11 -47.93 -20.30
CA ASP A 106 -17.47 -47.84 -19.77
C ASP A 106 -17.81 -46.43 -19.26
N TYR A 107 -19.10 -46.12 -19.17
CA TYR A 107 -19.59 -44.83 -18.70
C TYR A 107 -19.35 -44.60 -17.19
N PRO A 108 -19.30 -43.34 -16.72
CA PRO A 108 -19.20 -43.02 -15.30
C PRO A 108 -20.29 -43.67 -14.44
N GLU A 109 -19.92 -44.15 -13.25
CA GLU A 109 -20.85 -44.78 -12.29
C GLU A 109 -21.96 -43.83 -11.86
N SER A 110 -21.64 -42.54 -11.74
CA SER A 110 -22.57 -41.46 -11.44
C SER A 110 -23.62 -41.25 -12.54
N MET A 111 -23.28 -41.54 -13.81
CA MET A 111 -24.23 -41.55 -14.92
C MET A 111 -25.04 -42.84 -14.96
N ARG A 112 -24.39 -44.01 -14.89
CA ARG A 112 -25.07 -45.32 -14.91
C ARG A 112 -26.12 -45.44 -13.79
N SER A 113 -25.80 -44.96 -12.59
CA SER A 113 -26.73 -44.99 -11.45
C SER A 113 -27.90 -44.02 -11.55
N ASN A 114 -27.81 -42.97 -12.39
CA ASN A 114 -28.82 -41.93 -12.49
C ASN A 114 -29.65 -42.00 -13.78
N LEU A 115 -29.10 -42.60 -14.84
CA LEU A 115 -29.68 -42.73 -16.17
C LEU A 115 -29.92 -44.20 -16.55
N SER A 116 -30.01 -45.12 -15.59
CA SER A 116 -29.99 -46.59 -15.80
C SER A 116 -31.02 -47.14 -16.79
N SER A 117 -32.16 -46.47 -16.99
CA SER A 117 -33.18 -46.87 -17.97
C SER A 117 -33.03 -46.23 -19.36
N LEU A 118 -32.10 -45.27 -19.51
CA LEU A 118 -31.90 -44.49 -20.72
C LEU A 118 -30.50 -44.68 -21.30
N LEU A 119 -29.46 -44.79 -20.48
CA LEU A 119 -28.08 -44.90 -20.94
C LEU A 119 -27.83 -46.29 -21.57
N PRO A 120 -27.34 -46.37 -22.83
CA PRO A 120 -27.02 -47.65 -23.46
C PRO A 120 -25.89 -48.36 -22.72
N GLU A 121 -25.95 -49.70 -22.63
CA GLU A 121 -24.86 -50.50 -22.09
C GLU A 121 -23.89 -50.90 -23.20
N PHE A 122 -22.58 -50.67 -22.99
CA PHE A 122 -21.55 -51.27 -23.85
C PHE A 122 -21.34 -52.73 -23.44
N SER A 123 -21.20 -53.63 -24.43
CA SER A 123 -20.70 -54.98 -24.19
C SER A 123 -19.21 -54.97 -23.81
N GLU A 124 -18.74 -56.01 -23.12
CA GLU A 124 -17.33 -56.14 -22.74
C GLU A 124 -16.35 -56.10 -23.94
N ALA A 125 -16.81 -56.51 -25.12
CA ALA A 125 -16.06 -56.39 -26.37
C ALA A 125 -15.92 -54.92 -26.80
N GLU A 126 -17.01 -54.14 -26.75
CA GLU A 126 -17.02 -52.71 -27.08
C GLU A 126 -16.21 -51.89 -26.08
N LYS A 127 -16.32 -52.17 -24.78
CA LYS A 127 -15.50 -51.51 -23.74
C LYS A 127 -14.01 -51.68 -24.04
N LYS A 128 -13.58 -52.91 -24.32
CA LYS A 128 -12.19 -53.21 -24.70
C LYS A 128 -11.79 -52.56 -26.03
N TYR A 129 -12.72 -52.39 -26.97
CA TYR A 129 -12.47 -51.76 -28.27
C TYR A 129 -12.35 -50.23 -28.16
N ILE A 130 -13.13 -49.59 -27.29
CA ILE A 130 -13.14 -48.14 -27.04
C ILE A 130 -11.96 -47.71 -26.16
N LYS A 131 -11.60 -48.51 -25.15
CA LYS A 131 -10.51 -48.19 -24.22
C LYS A 131 -9.17 -47.99 -24.95
N GLY A 132 -8.53 -46.84 -24.71
CA GLY A 132 -7.21 -46.50 -25.22
C GLY A 132 -7.20 -45.87 -26.62
N THR A 133 -8.36 -45.51 -27.17
CA THR A 133 -8.51 -44.98 -28.54
C THR A 133 -8.15 -43.50 -28.70
N ALA A 134 -7.21 -42.99 -27.90
CA ALA A 134 -6.68 -41.63 -28.03
C ALA A 134 -5.21 -41.56 -27.58
N ASP A 135 -4.35 -40.96 -28.40
CA ASP A 135 -2.89 -40.90 -28.16
C ASP A 135 -2.47 -39.74 -27.24
N PHE A 136 -3.43 -38.86 -26.93
CA PHE A 136 -3.32 -37.69 -26.05
C PHE A 136 -4.73 -37.20 -25.71
N PHE A 137 -4.87 -36.38 -24.67
CA PHE A 137 -6.13 -35.76 -24.26
C PHE A 137 -6.31 -34.42 -24.97
N ALA A 138 -7.23 -34.34 -25.94
CA ALA A 138 -7.54 -33.09 -26.66
C ALA A 138 -8.65 -32.32 -25.93
N LEU A 139 -8.28 -31.27 -25.19
CA LEU A 139 -9.21 -30.46 -24.39
C LEU A 139 -9.72 -29.23 -25.17
N SER A 140 -11.04 -29.10 -25.30
CA SER A 140 -11.70 -27.83 -25.59
C SER A 140 -12.17 -27.19 -24.28
N PHE A 141 -11.79 -25.94 -24.03
CA PHE A 141 -12.24 -25.18 -22.87
C PHE A 141 -12.38 -23.71 -23.23
N GLY A 142 -13.60 -23.19 -23.22
CA GLY A 142 -13.85 -21.79 -23.52
C GLY A 142 -15.34 -21.48 -23.64
N ALA A 143 -15.62 -20.37 -24.33
CA ALA A 143 -16.97 -19.85 -24.53
C ALA A 143 -17.97 -20.84 -25.16
N THR A 144 -17.52 -21.85 -25.91
CA THR A 144 -18.39 -22.80 -26.62
C THR A 144 -19.36 -23.54 -25.70
N LEU A 145 -18.89 -24.05 -24.55
CA LEU A 145 -19.76 -24.73 -23.57
C LEU A 145 -19.97 -23.88 -22.29
N SER A 146 -18.88 -23.30 -21.76
CA SER A 146 -18.88 -22.63 -20.46
C SER A 146 -19.73 -21.35 -20.48
N PHE A 147 -20.69 -21.25 -19.57
CA PHE A 147 -21.67 -20.18 -19.40
C PHE A 147 -22.63 -20.00 -20.59
N GLN A 148 -22.74 -21.00 -21.49
CA GLN A 148 -23.54 -20.91 -22.71
C GLN A 148 -24.41 -22.14 -22.98
N LEU A 149 -23.79 -23.24 -23.44
CA LEU A 149 -24.50 -24.45 -23.90
C LEU A 149 -24.63 -25.54 -22.82
N LEU A 150 -24.01 -25.35 -21.65
CA LEU A 150 -24.14 -26.27 -20.51
C LEU A 150 -25.56 -26.25 -19.93
N ASP A 151 -26.21 -27.42 -19.88
CA ASP A 151 -27.51 -27.58 -19.22
C ASP A 151 -27.43 -27.20 -17.74
N SER A 152 -28.36 -26.33 -17.32
CA SER A 152 -28.53 -25.94 -15.92
C SER A 152 -28.71 -27.12 -14.94
N HIS A 153 -29.31 -28.23 -15.38
CA HIS A 153 -29.50 -29.43 -14.58
C HIS A 153 -28.18 -30.20 -14.37
N MET A 154 -27.32 -30.24 -15.38
CA MET A 154 -25.98 -30.85 -15.31
C MET A 154 -25.01 -30.09 -14.39
N LYS A 155 -25.36 -28.88 -13.92
CA LYS A 155 -24.60 -28.17 -12.88
C LYS A 155 -24.88 -28.67 -11.46
N PHE A 156 -25.92 -29.48 -11.24
CA PHE A 156 -26.31 -30.01 -9.92
C PHE A 156 -26.33 -28.95 -8.80
N GLN A 157 -26.85 -27.75 -9.11
CA GLN A 157 -26.93 -26.57 -8.23
C GLN A 157 -25.58 -26.02 -7.73
N GLN A 158 -24.46 -26.34 -8.41
CA GLN A 158 -23.13 -25.84 -8.09
C GLN A 158 -22.73 -24.64 -8.98
N LEU A 159 -21.62 -23.97 -8.62
CA LEU A 159 -21.22 -22.69 -9.20
C LEU A 159 -20.21 -22.85 -10.35
N GLU A 160 -20.63 -22.51 -11.57
CA GLU A 160 -19.78 -22.55 -12.76
C GLU A 160 -18.63 -21.52 -12.67
N SER A 161 -17.44 -21.86 -13.19
CA SER A 161 -16.23 -21.04 -13.03
C SER A 161 -15.23 -21.24 -14.18
N ILE A 162 -14.56 -20.17 -14.62
CA ILE A 162 -13.55 -20.19 -15.71
C ILE A 162 -12.17 -20.77 -15.31
N SER A 163 -12.11 -21.72 -14.38
CA SER A 163 -10.87 -22.14 -13.71
C SER A 163 -10.11 -23.24 -14.46
N LEU A 164 -9.49 -22.88 -15.60
CA LEU A 164 -8.75 -23.83 -16.44
C LEU A 164 -7.66 -24.62 -15.68
N ARG A 165 -6.91 -23.98 -14.76
CA ARG A 165 -5.90 -24.66 -13.93
C ARG A 165 -6.47 -25.84 -13.14
N GLN A 166 -7.65 -25.65 -12.53
CA GLN A 166 -8.26 -26.69 -11.71
C GLN A 166 -8.83 -27.83 -12.56
N LEU A 167 -9.38 -27.51 -13.74
CA LEU A 167 -9.81 -28.52 -14.71
C LEU A 167 -8.63 -29.35 -15.24
N LEU A 168 -7.51 -28.70 -15.58
CA LEU A 168 -6.27 -29.39 -16.00
C LEU A 168 -5.73 -30.33 -14.91
N TYR A 169 -5.73 -29.88 -13.65
CA TYR A 169 -5.34 -30.72 -12.50
C TYR A 169 -6.31 -31.89 -12.27
N TRP A 170 -7.62 -31.68 -12.46
CA TRP A 170 -8.63 -32.73 -12.36
C TRP A 170 -8.43 -33.78 -13.47
N ILE A 171 -8.30 -33.36 -14.73
CA ILE A 171 -8.00 -34.25 -15.87
C ILE A 171 -6.72 -35.07 -15.62
N ASN A 172 -5.67 -34.42 -15.10
CA ASN A 172 -4.42 -35.07 -14.70
C ASN A 172 -4.62 -36.16 -13.63
N SER A 173 -5.50 -35.92 -12.66
CA SER A 173 -5.76 -36.83 -11.55
C SER A 173 -6.66 -38.00 -11.96
N GLU A 174 -7.74 -37.73 -12.70
CA GLU A 174 -8.72 -38.72 -13.14
C GLU A 174 -8.17 -39.66 -14.22
N TYR A 175 -7.47 -39.12 -15.22
CA TYR A 175 -7.05 -39.86 -16.43
C TYR A 175 -5.56 -40.24 -16.44
N ASN A 176 -5.00 -40.49 -15.24
CA ASN A 176 -3.65 -41.02 -15.03
C ASN A 176 -2.51 -40.21 -15.67
N ASN A 177 -2.52 -38.87 -15.54
CA ASN A 177 -1.54 -37.93 -16.11
C ASN A 177 -1.34 -38.11 -17.63
N PRO A 178 -2.38 -37.86 -18.45
CA PRO A 178 -2.28 -37.96 -19.89
C PRO A 178 -1.48 -36.77 -20.46
N GLN A 179 -0.92 -36.93 -21.66
CA GLN A 179 -0.45 -35.77 -22.43
C GLN A 179 -1.67 -34.92 -22.84
N ILE A 180 -1.74 -33.65 -22.42
CA ILE A 180 -2.87 -32.76 -22.73
C ILE A 180 -2.49 -31.78 -23.85
N PHE A 181 -3.33 -31.68 -24.86
CA PHE A 181 -3.29 -30.63 -25.87
C PHE A 181 -4.58 -29.81 -25.78
N ILE A 182 -4.47 -28.50 -25.57
CA ILE A 182 -5.63 -27.60 -25.55
C ILE A 182 -5.95 -27.24 -27.00
N VAL A 183 -6.91 -27.97 -27.60
CA VAL A 183 -7.28 -27.81 -29.03
C VAL A 183 -8.16 -26.59 -29.29
N GLU A 184 -8.81 -26.06 -28.26
CA GLU A 184 -9.63 -24.86 -28.33
C GLU A 184 -9.60 -24.12 -26.99
N ASN A 185 -9.07 -22.91 -26.95
CA ASN A 185 -9.31 -21.98 -25.85
C ASN A 185 -9.43 -20.53 -26.31
N SER A 186 -10.45 -19.84 -25.78
CA SER A 186 -10.62 -18.39 -25.84
C SER A 186 -11.83 -17.90 -25.06
N TRP A 187 -12.04 -16.59 -25.12
CA TRP A 187 -13.33 -15.96 -24.78
C TRP A 187 -13.97 -15.31 -26.02
N PHE A 188 -14.96 -14.44 -25.81
CA PHE A 188 -15.64 -13.70 -26.86
C PHE A 188 -15.83 -12.23 -26.47
N VAL A 189 -15.95 -11.38 -27.48
CA VAL A 189 -16.34 -9.96 -27.38
C VAL A 189 -17.67 -9.72 -28.10
N SER A 190 -18.25 -8.54 -27.92
CA SER A 190 -19.46 -8.13 -28.66
C SER A 190 -19.24 -8.17 -30.18
N GLY A 191 -20.30 -8.44 -30.95
CA GLY A 191 -20.28 -8.34 -32.41
C GLY A 191 -20.00 -6.93 -32.94
N THR A 192 -20.18 -5.90 -32.09
CA THR A 192 -19.80 -4.50 -32.36
C THR A 192 -18.31 -4.23 -32.24
N THR A 193 -17.59 -5.02 -31.44
CA THR A 193 -16.17 -4.81 -31.11
C THR A 193 -15.29 -5.13 -32.32
N LYS A 194 -14.48 -4.15 -32.75
CA LYS A 194 -13.74 -4.23 -34.02
C LYS A 194 -12.31 -4.75 -33.84
N LYS A 195 -11.34 -3.83 -33.81
CA LYS A 195 -9.90 -4.14 -33.73
C LYS A 195 -9.36 -4.09 -32.31
N ASP A 196 -9.98 -3.29 -31.45
CA ASP A 196 -9.55 -3.16 -30.07
C ASP A 196 -10.35 -4.11 -29.18
N ASP A 197 -9.73 -5.20 -28.76
CA ASP A 197 -10.36 -6.33 -28.08
C ASP A 197 -9.72 -6.62 -26.72
N ALA A 198 -9.42 -5.57 -25.95
CA ALA A 198 -8.78 -5.64 -24.63
C ALA A 198 -9.35 -6.75 -23.71
N LYS A 199 -10.68 -6.89 -23.64
CA LYS A 199 -11.33 -7.99 -22.88
C LYS A 199 -10.86 -9.37 -23.34
N TYR A 200 -10.79 -9.62 -24.65
CA TYR A 200 -10.30 -10.88 -25.20
C TYR A 200 -8.84 -11.13 -24.80
N ILE A 201 -7.98 -10.10 -24.86
CA ILE A 201 -6.57 -10.18 -24.41
C ILE A 201 -6.48 -10.66 -22.95
N TYR A 202 -7.20 -10.03 -22.02
CA TYR A 202 -7.06 -10.36 -20.60
C TYR A 202 -7.64 -11.74 -20.23
N TYR A 203 -8.68 -12.20 -20.93
CA TYR A 203 -9.13 -13.59 -20.82
C TYR A 203 -8.10 -14.57 -21.38
N LEU A 204 -7.55 -14.32 -22.56
CA LEU A 204 -6.53 -15.17 -23.17
C LEU A 204 -5.26 -15.22 -22.31
N LYS A 205 -4.76 -14.07 -21.84
CA LYS A 205 -3.64 -13.94 -20.91
C LYS A 205 -3.87 -14.78 -19.65
N LYS A 206 -5.09 -14.76 -19.10
CA LYS A 206 -5.45 -15.60 -17.95
C LYS A 206 -5.39 -17.08 -18.27
N PHE A 207 -6.04 -17.54 -19.33
CA PHE A 207 -6.08 -18.97 -19.64
C PHE A 207 -4.67 -19.53 -19.85
N ILE A 208 -3.81 -18.82 -20.60
CA ILE A 208 -2.41 -19.20 -20.78
C ILE A 208 -1.64 -19.20 -19.45
N MET A 209 -1.82 -18.20 -18.58
CA MET A 209 -1.17 -18.21 -17.27
C MET A 209 -1.66 -19.35 -16.36
N GLU A 210 -2.95 -19.67 -16.37
CA GLU A 210 -3.49 -20.79 -15.60
C GLU A 210 -2.98 -22.14 -16.13
N THR A 211 -2.80 -22.29 -17.45
CA THR A 211 -2.09 -23.41 -18.06
C THR A 211 -0.63 -23.47 -17.63
N LEU A 212 0.10 -22.34 -17.65
CA LEU A 212 1.51 -22.29 -17.22
C LEU A 212 1.65 -22.65 -15.73
N LYS A 213 0.71 -22.25 -14.88
CA LYS A 213 0.67 -22.66 -13.47
C LYS A 213 0.41 -24.17 -13.32
N ALA A 214 -0.50 -24.75 -14.13
CA ALA A 214 -0.75 -26.19 -14.13
C ALA A 214 0.52 -27.00 -14.49
N ILE A 215 1.27 -26.54 -15.50
CA ILE A 215 2.57 -27.15 -15.87
C ILE A 215 3.60 -26.99 -14.75
N ARG A 216 3.76 -25.78 -14.19
CA ARG A 216 4.89 -25.44 -13.29
C ARG A 216 4.69 -25.83 -11.82
N TYR A 217 3.47 -25.79 -11.31
CA TYR A 217 3.16 -26.01 -9.89
C TYR A 217 2.36 -27.27 -9.64
N ASP A 218 1.57 -27.72 -10.61
CA ASP A 218 0.65 -28.85 -10.44
C ASP A 218 1.10 -30.12 -11.19
N GLY A 219 2.21 -30.05 -11.93
CA GLY A 219 2.83 -31.18 -12.64
C GLY A 219 2.07 -31.67 -13.89
N VAL A 220 1.09 -30.91 -14.39
CA VAL A 220 0.22 -31.34 -15.49
C VAL A 220 0.95 -31.30 -16.83
N ASN A 221 0.90 -32.41 -17.56
CA ASN A 221 1.62 -32.61 -18.83
C ASN A 221 0.91 -31.95 -20.05
N VAL A 222 0.79 -30.62 -20.04
CA VAL A 222 0.27 -29.87 -21.20
C VAL A 222 1.40 -29.60 -22.20
N PHE A 223 1.24 -30.05 -23.45
CA PHE A 223 2.27 -29.95 -24.49
C PHE A 223 1.89 -29.08 -25.70
N GLY A 224 0.65 -28.54 -25.73
CA GLY A 224 0.21 -27.65 -26.81
C GLY A 224 -1.04 -26.84 -26.48
N TYR A 225 -1.21 -25.71 -27.18
CA TYR A 225 -2.24 -24.72 -26.92
C TYR A 225 -2.69 -24.05 -28.23
N THR A 226 -4.00 -24.08 -28.50
CA THR A 226 -4.62 -23.44 -29.67
C THR A 226 -5.57 -22.34 -29.23
N VAL A 227 -5.29 -21.11 -29.66
CA VAL A 227 -6.22 -19.98 -29.52
C VAL A 227 -7.35 -20.11 -30.54
N TRP A 228 -8.59 -19.93 -30.09
CA TRP A 228 -9.76 -19.96 -30.97
C TRP A 228 -10.43 -18.57 -31.11
N SER A 229 -10.61 -17.98 -32.28
CA SER A 229 -10.37 -18.47 -33.63
C SER A 229 -9.29 -17.63 -34.33
N LEU A 230 -8.86 -18.10 -35.51
CA LEU A 230 -8.01 -17.28 -36.37
C LEU A 230 -8.72 -15.98 -36.78
N LEU A 231 -9.96 -16.08 -37.30
CA LEU A 231 -10.75 -14.93 -37.76
C LEU A 231 -12.18 -14.96 -37.21
N ASP A 232 -12.83 -13.79 -37.21
CA ASP A 232 -14.25 -13.68 -36.90
C ASP A 232 -15.09 -14.40 -37.95
N GLY A 233 -16.11 -15.14 -37.51
CA GLY A 233 -16.98 -15.91 -38.39
C GLY A 233 -18.42 -16.02 -37.89
N PHE A 234 -19.14 -17.03 -38.38
CA PHE A 234 -20.47 -17.38 -37.91
C PHE A 234 -20.36 -18.16 -36.59
N GLU A 235 -20.80 -17.56 -35.49
CA GLU A 235 -20.72 -18.11 -34.14
C GLU A 235 -21.99 -18.88 -33.77
N TRP A 236 -22.35 -19.86 -34.61
CA TRP A 236 -23.32 -20.90 -34.29
C TRP A 236 -24.71 -20.30 -33.91
N HIS A 237 -25.29 -20.67 -32.77
CA HIS A 237 -26.59 -20.14 -32.29
C HIS A 237 -26.60 -18.61 -32.08
N ARG A 238 -25.42 -17.96 -32.06
CA ARG A 238 -25.26 -16.52 -31.85
C ARG A 238 -25.15 -15.73 -33.15
N GLY A 239 -25.08 -16.41 -34.30
CA GLY A 239 -24.88 -15.77 -35.60
C GLY A 239 -23.63 -14.89 -35.59
N TYR A 240 -23.79 -13.59 -35.84
CA TYR A 240 -22.71 -12.61 -35.85
C TYR A 240 -22.77 -11.62 -34.67
N SER A 241 -23.56 -11.94 -33.62
CA SER A 241 -23.74 -11.06 -32.44
C SER A 241 -22.56 -11.07 -31.46
N ILE A 242 -21.60 -11.99 -31.64
CA ILE A 242 -20.34 -12.07 -30.89
C ILE A 242 -19.17 -12.30 -31.85
N ARG A 243 -17.95 -12.07 -31.37
CA ARG A 243 -16.69 -12.26 -32.11
C ARG A 243 -15.65 -12.99 -31.26
N ARG A 244 -14.89 -13.89 -31.88
CA ARG A 244 -13.84 -14.71 -31.23
C ARG A 244 -12.51 -14.72 -31.99
N GLY A 245 -12.45 -14.12 -33.18
CA GLY A 245 -11.26 -14.15 -34.02
C GLY A 245 -10.16 -13.23 -33.53
N LEU A 246 -8.91 -13.67 -33.67
CA LEU A 246 -7.74 -12.80 -33.60
C LEU A 246 -7.73 -11.75 -34.73
N PHE A 247 -8.23 -12.10 -35.91
CA PHE A 247 -8.41 -11.16 -37.02
C PHE A 247 -9.87 -10.71 -37.12
N TYR A 248 -10.06 -9.39 -37.11
CA TYR A 248 -11.34 -8.75 -37.39
C TYR A 248 -11.69 -8.92 -38.87
N VAL A 249 -12.95 -9.27 -39.12
CA VAL A 249 -13.56 -9.35 -40.45
C VAL A 249 -14.77 -8.42 -40.47
N ASP A 250 -14.78 -7.49 -41.42
CA ASP A 250 -15.99 -6.75 -41.77
C ASP A 250 -16.82 -7.60 -42.73
N PHE A 251 -17.93 -8.15 -42.24
CA PHE A 251 -18.84 -8.98 -43.03
C PHE A 251 -19.66 -8.19 -44.07
N GLN A 252 -19.71 -6.86 -43.96
CA GLN A 252 -20.36 -5.98 -44.94
C GLN A 252 -19.41 -5.61 -46.09
N SER A 253 -18.10 -5.68 -45.86
CA SER A 253 -17.08 -5.47 -46.89
C SER A 253 -17.08 -6.60 -47.94
N TYR A 254 -16.83 -6.25 -49.20
CA TYR A 254 -16.70 -7.23 -50.28
C TYR A 254 -15.39 -8.03 -50.20
N ASP A 255 -14.31 -7.39 -49.76
CA ASP A 255 -12.97 -7.98 -49.68
C ASP A 255 -12.75 -8.82 -48.41
N LYS A 256 -13.54 -8.62 -47.35
CA LYS A 256 -13.51 -9.38 -46.08
C LYS A 256 -12.10 -9.46 -45.49
N LYS A 257 -11.32 -8.38 -45.66
CA LYS A 257 -9.90 -8.35 -45.35
C LYS A 257 -9.63 -8.63 -43.87
N LEU A 258 -8.73 -9.56 -43.61
CA LEU A 258 -8.26 -9.87 -42.26
C LEU A 258 -7.50 -8.67 -41.68
N MET A 259 -8.07 -8.04 -40.66
CA MET A 259 -7.46 -6.93 -39.94
C MET A 259 -7.00 -7.41 -38.55
N PRO A 260 -5.70 -7.35 -38.21
CA PRO A 260 -5.23 -7.84 -36.92
C PRO A 260 -5.84 -7.01 -35.79
N LYS A 261 -6.37 -7.69 -34.76
CA LYS A 261 -6.82 -7.07 -33.51
C LYS A 261 -5.66 -6.88 -32.54
N SER A 262 -5.88 -6.14 -31.46
CA SER A 262 -4.91 -5.99 -30.35
C SER A 262 -4.44 -7.36 -29.82
N SER A 263 -5.32 -8.35 -29.78
CA SER A 263 -5.01 -9.73 -29.39
C SER A 263 -3.99 -10.46 -30.27
N VAL A 264 -3.87 -10.14 -31.56
CA VAL A 264 -2.79 -10.66 -32.44
C VAL A 264 -1.43 -10.21 -31.93
N LEU A 265 -1.29 -8.92 -31.64
CA LEU A 265 -0.03 -8.32 -31.19
C LEU A 265 0.40 -8.87 -29.82
N PHE A 266 -0.57 -9.13 -28.93
CA PHE A 266 -0.34 -9.81 -27.66
C PHE A 266 0.13 -11.26 -27.88
N TYR A 267 -0.62 -12.05 -28.66
CA TYR A 267 -0.35 -13.48 -28.82
C TYR A 267 0.94 -13.75 -29.61
N GLN A 268 1.25 -12.93 -30.63
CA GLN A 268 2.52 -12.96 -31.35
C GLN A 268 3.72 -12.77 -30.39
N LYS A 269 3.72 -11.70 -29.60
CA LYS A 269 4.82 -11.38 -28.66
C LYS A 269 4.99 -12.44 -27.57
N LEU A 270 3.90 -13.11 -27.19
CA LEU A 270 3.92 -14.24 -26.28
C LEU A 270 4.58 -15.48 -26.91
N ILE A 271 4.25 -15.80 -28.17
CA ILE A 271 4.87 -16.92 -28.91
C ILE A 271 6.37 -16.67 -29.09
N GLU A 272 6.75 -15.46 -29.54
CA GLU A 272 8.15 -15.04 -29.74
C GLU A 272 9.01 -15.22 -28.48
N LYS A 273 8.41 -15.04 -27.30
CA LYS A 273 9.07 -15.17 -25.98
C LYS A 273 8.83 -16.51 -25.29
N ASN A 274 8.07 -17.43 -25.92
CA ASN A 274 7.61 -18.70 -25.33
C ASN A 274 6.99 -18.52 -23.91
N GLY A 275 6.09 -17.55 -23.77
CA GLY A 275 5.39 -17.23 -22.52
C GLY A 275 5.81 -15.90 -21.90
N PHE A 276 5.91 -15.87 -20.56
CA PHE A 276 6.14 -14.66 -19.77
C PHE A 276 7.52 -14.69 -19.09
N PRO A 277 8.62 -14.40 -19.81
CA PRO A 277 9.95 -14.30 -19.20
C PRO A 277 10.01 -13.15 -18.18
N PRO A 278 10.92 -13.21 -17.19
CA PRO A 278 11.14 -12.11 -16.25
C PRO A 278 11.48 -10.82 -17.00
N LEU A 279 10.73 -9.76 -16.70
CA LEU A 279 10.95 -8.42 -17.25
C LEU A 279 11.88 -7.63 -16.31
N PRO A 280 12.92 -6.93 -16.82
CA PRO A 280 13.83 -6.13 -15.99
C PRO A 280 13.12 -5.10 -15.12
N GLU A 281 12.05 -4.49 -15.64
CA GLU A 281 11.26 -3.47 -14.95
C GLU A 281 10.66 -4.01 -13.64
N ASN A 282 10.32 -5.30 -13.60
CA ASN A 282 9.69 -5.98 -12.48
C ASN A 282 10.69 -6.66 -11.53
N GLN A 283 12.00 -6.66 -11.82
CA GLN A 283 13.00 -7.21 -10.90
C GLN A 283 13.17 -6.27 -9.69
N PRO A 284 13.25 -6.78 -8.45
CA PRO A 284 13.58 -5.92 -7.32
C PRO A 284 14.98 -5.34 -7.47
N ILE A 285 15.20 -4.12 -6.97
CA ILE A 285 16.54 -3.55 -6.84
C ILE A 285 17.00 -3.55 -5.38
N GLU A 286 18.31 -3.57 -5.20
CA GLU A 286 18.97 -3.29 -3.92
C GLU A 286 19.31 -1.80 -3.84
N GLY A 287 19.32 -1.26 -2.62
CA GLY A 287 19.62 0.15 -2.36
C GLY A 287 18.85 0.73 -1.18
N ILE A 288 19.09 2.00 -0.91
CA ILE A 288 18.61 2.73 0.28
C ILE A 288 18.03 4.09 -0.11
N PHE A 289 17.10 4.56 0.71
CA PHE A 289 16.52 5.90 0.64
C PHE A 289 17.49 6.95 1.20
N PRO A 290 17.27 8.26 0.94
CA PRO A 290 18.14 9.30 1.50
C PRO A 290 18.06 9.35 3.03
N CYS A 291 19.08 9.94 3.66
CA CYS A 291 19.02 10.28 5.08
C CYS A 291 17.88 11.29 5.34
N GLY A 292 17.17 11.14 6.47
CA GLY A 292 16.02 11.98 6.79
C GLY A 292 14.73 11.62 6.05
N PHE A 293 14.70 10.52 5.27
CA PHE A 293 13.49 10.05 4.60
C PHE A 293 12.36 9.77 5.59
N ALA A 294 11.18 10.33 5.32
CA ALA A 294 10.04 10.26 6.24
C ALA A 294 9.30 8.92 6.15
N TRP A 295 9.75 7.95 6.94
CA TRP A 295 9.05 6.69 7.20
C TRP A 295 7.83 6.88 8.10
N GLY A 296 6.62 6.72 7.54
CA GLY A 296 5.38 7.05 8.21
C GLY A 296 4.33 5.94 8.28
N ILE A 297 3.33 6.14 9.14
CA ILE A 297 2.10 5.33 9.20
C ILE A 297 0.89 6.27 9.33
N VAL A 298 -0.22 5.90 8.71
CA VAL A 298 -1.46 6.68 8.65
C VAL A 298 -2.53 6.09 9.57
N ASP A 299 -3.21 6.97 10.31
CA ASP A 299 -4.53 6.69 10.88
C ASP A 299 -5.44 7.90 10.65
N ASN A 300 -6.37 7.81 9.69
CA ASN A 300 -7.20 8.95 9.27
C ASN A 300 -7.91 9.61 10.46
N TYR A 301 -8.31 8.84 11.47
CA TYR A 301 -8.84 9.38 12.72
C TYR A 301 -8.35 8.58 13.92
N ILE A 302 -7.43 9.18 14.70
CA ILE A 302 -6.95 8.61 15.96
C ILE A 302 -8.10 8.23 16.91
N GLN A 303 -7.88 7.21 17.74
CA GLN A 303 -8.85 6.84 18.77
C GLN A 303 -8.84 7.89 19.89
N VAL A 304 -9.77 8.84 19.82
CA VAL A 304 -9.98 9.86 20.86
C VAL A 304 -10.70 9.26 22.07
N ASP A 305 -10.12 9.43 23.25
CA ASP A 305 -10.83 9.31 24.54
C ASP A 305 -10.50 10.54 25.39
N THR A 306 -11.52 11.39 25.58
CA THR A 306 -11.41 12.63 26.35
C THR A 306 -11.65 12.43 27.85
N THR A 307 -11.91 11.20 28.30
CA THR A 307 -12.20 10.86 29.69
C THR A 307 -10.89 10.83 30.49
N PRO A 308 -10.73 11.66 31.54
CA PRO A 308 -9.56 11.58 32.42
C PRO A 308 -9.55 10.25 33.18
N ALA A 309 -8.46 9.49 33.05
CA ALA A 309 -8.25 8.24 33.79
C ALA A 309 -7.94 8.46 35.29
N GLN A 310 -7.61 9.69 35.67
CA GLN A 310 -7.26 10.09 37.03
C GLN A 310 -7.76 11.52 37.32
N PHE A 311 -7.93 11.85 38.62
CA PHE A 311 -8.44 13.15 39.09
C PHE A 311 -9.82 13.56 38.52
N LEU A 312 -10.65 12.58 38.15
CA LEU A 312 -12.01 12.80 37.65
C LEU A 312 -12.99 13.13 38.79
N ASP A 313 -12.90 12.37 39.88
CA ASP A 313 -13.75 12.54 41.05
C ASP A 313 -13.26 13.72 41.90
N SER A 314 -14.18 14.62 42.23
CA SER A 314 -13.98 15.76 43.11
C SER A 314 -14.70 15.62 44.44
N SER A 315 -15.37 14.49 44.70
CA SER A 315 -16.02 14.19 45.98
C SER A 315 -14.97 14.00 47.07
N VAL A 316 -15.23 14.48 48.27
CA VAL A 316 -14.37 14.21 49.45
C VAL A 316 -14.86 12.96 50.17
N TYR A 317 -13.94 12.13 50.62
CA TYR A 317 -14.23 10.90 51.37
C TYR A 317 -13.50 10.90 52.71
N VAL A 318 -14.19 10.46 53.77
CA VAL A 318 -13.54 10.05 55.02
C VAL A 318 -13.13 8.59 54.86
N TRP A 319 -11.83 8.31 55.01
CA TRP A 319 -11.33 6.95 55.00
C TRP A 319 -11.37 6.39 56.43
N ASP A 320 -12.21 5.38 56.65
CA ASP A 320 -12.26 4.66 57.92
C ASP A 320 -11.10 3.65 57.99
N VAL A 321 -9.90 4.15 58.29
CA VAL A 321 -8.65 3.36 58.32
C VAL A 321 -8.70 2.20 59.33
N HIS A 322 -9.47 2.35 60.42
CA HIS A 322 -9.33 1.51 61.61
C HIS A 322 -10.40 0.42 61.75
N GLN A 323 -11.63 0.60 61.24
CA GLN A 323 -12.68 -0.41 61.36
C GLN A 323 -12.93 -1.13 60.03
N THR A 324 -13.47 -0.42 59.03
CA THR A 324 -13.97 -1.04 57.79
C THR A 324 -13.04 -0.91 56.59
N LYS A 325 -12.04 -0.01 56.65
CA LYS A 325 -11.16 0.39 55.53
C LYS A 325 -11.89 0.99 54.31
N LYS A 326 -13.17 1.36 54.47
CA LYS A 326 -14.01 1.92 53.40
C LYS A 326 -13.86 3.44 53.30
N LEU A 327 -14.12 3.95 52.10
CA LEU A 327 -14.26 5.37 51.81
C LEU A 327 -15.73 5.78 51.96
N ILE A 328 -16.02 6.65 52.92
CA ILE A 328 -17.36 7.19 53.19
C ILE A 328 -17.44 8.58 52.55
N LYS A 329 -18.32 8.76 51.56
CA LYS A 329 -18.48 10.04 50.87
C LYS A 329 -19.05 11.10 51.83
N VAL A 330 -18.50 12.31 51.78
CA VAL A 330 -19.03 13.48 52.48
C VAL A 330 -19.96 14.23 51.53
N ASP A 331 -21.25 14.30 51.88
CA ASP A 331 -22.23 15.02 51.06
C ASP A 331 -22.02 16.54 51.12
N GLY A 332 -22.20 17.19 49.97
CA GLY A 332 -22.06 18.65 49.83
C GLY A 332 -20.63 19.21 49.76
N VAL A 333 -19.60 18.40 50.01
CA VAL A 333 -18.19 18.86 50.01
C VAL A 333 -17.43 18.35 48.77
N TYR A 334 -16.84 19.28 48.03
CA TYR A 334 -16.08 19.00 46.81
C TYR A 334 -14.70 19.66 46.82
N ALA A 335 -13.68 18.93 46.37
CA ALA A 335 -12.34 19.45 46.16
C ALA A 335 -12.25 20.25 44.85
N SER A 336 -11.34 21.23 44.79
CA SER A 336 -11.07 21.99 43.56
C SER A 336 -10.44 21.10 42.49
N LYS A 337 -11.00 21.11 41.27
CA LYS A 337 -10.46 20.35 40.14
C LYS A 337 -9.16 20.98 39.63
N ARG A 338 -8.07 20.19 39.59
CA ARG A 338 -6.78 20.60 39.03
C ARG A 338 -6.88 20.81 37.50
N LYS A 339 -5.94 21.57 36.93
CA LYS A 339 -5.78 21.62 35.46
C LYS A 339 -5.42 20.23 34.93
N ARG A 340 -6.06 19.80 33.84
CA ARG A 340 -5.75 18.54 33.14
C ARG A 340 -4.34 18.60 32.51
N HIS A 341 -3.69 17.45 32.47
CA HIS A 341 -2.38 17.22 31.87
C HIS A 341 -2.45 16.02 30.91
N CYS A 342 -1.51 15.90 29.97
CA CYS A 342 -1.54 14.85 28.94
C CYS A 342 -1.56 13.42 29.49
N VAL A 343 -0.92 13.19 30.64
CA VAL A 343 -0.95 11.91 31.37
C VAL A 343 -2.33 11.50 31.88
N ASP A 344 -3.31 12.42 31.92
CA ASP A 344 -4.69 12.11 32.30
C ASP A 344 -5.43 11.34 31.19
N PHE A 345 -4.95 11.39 29.94
CA PHE A 345 -5.54 10.70 28.79
C PHE A 345 -4.83 9.35 28.54
N ALA A 346 -5.25 8.29 29.23
CA ALA A 346 -4.62 6.97 29.14
C ALA A 346 -4.54 6.40 27.70
N ALA A 347 -5.52 6.71 26.85
CA ALA A 347 -5.56 6.28 25.45
C ALA A 347 -4.40 6.84 24.59
N ILE A 348 -3.80 7.98 24.96
CA ILE A 348 -2.63 8.52 24.26
C ILE A 348 -1.43 7.59 24.48
N ARG A 349 -1.13 7.25 25.74
CA ARG A 349 0.04 6.44 26.10
C ARG A 349 0.07 5.10 25.36
N LEU A 350 -1.08 4.43 25.22
CA LEU A 350 -1.19 3.16 24.49
C LEU A 350 -0.88 3.32 23.00
N GLN A 351 -1.43 4.34 22.34
CA GLN A 351 -1.17 4.61 20.93
C GLN A 351 0.31 4.97 20.70
N ILE A 352 0.90 5.80 21.56
CA ILE A 352 2.32 6.16 21.49
C ILE A 352 3.23 4.93 21.64
N SER A 353 2.98 4.02 22.59
CA SER A 353 3.82 2.82 22.73
C SER A 353 3.78 1.90 21.51
N LEU A 354 2.60 1.73 20.88
CA LEU A 354 2.45 0.95 19.65
C LEU A 354 3.19 1.62 18.47
N LEU A 355 3.17 2.96 18.38
CA LEU A 355 3.90 3.69 17.35
C LEU A 355 5.43 3.62 17.55
N GLN A 356 5.91 3.70 18.79
CA GLN A 356 7.33 3.51 19.11
C GLN A 356 7.82 2.11 18.69
N GLU A 357 7.03 1.07 18.95
CA GLU A 357 7.33 -0.28 18.48
C GLU A 357 7.46 -0.36 16.95
N MET A 358 6.84 0.51 16.16
CA MET A 358 6.94 0.45 14.71
C MET A 358 8.24 1.04 14.14
N HIS A 359 9.02 1.77 14.95
CA HIS A 359 10.19 2.55 14.53
C HIS A 359 9.89 3.64 13.46
N VAL A 360 8.62 4.00 13.27
CA VAL A 360 8.25 5.09 12.34
C VAL A 360 8.80 6.43 12.83
N THR A 361 9.15 7.31 11.89
CA THR A 361 9.64 8.67 12.18
C THR A 361 8.52 9.71 12.07
N HIS A 362 7.43 9.37 11.39
CA HIS A 362 6.29 10.27 11.15
C HIS A 362 4.96 9.55 11.42
N PHE A 363 3.97 10.29 11.91
CA PHE A 363 2.61 9.78 12.11
C PHE A 363 1.58 10.73 11.49
N HIS A 364 0.79 10.23 10.53
CA HIS A 364 -0.19 11.02 9.80
C HIS A 364 -1.61 10.76 10.32
N PHE A 365 -2.32 11.82 10.71
CA PHE A 365 -3.72 11.74 11.13
C PHE A 365 -4.52 13.01 10.81
N SER A 366 -5.85 12.88 10.73
CA SER A 366 -6.76 14.00 10.48
C SER A 366 -7.44 14.49 11.76
N LEU A 367 -7.65 15.80 11.82
CA LEU A 367 -8.52 16.44 12.80
C LEU A 367 -10.00 16.22 12.44
N LYS A 368 -10.88 16.34 13.44
CA LYS A 368 -12.34 16.33 13.24
C LYS A 368 -12.90 17.74 13.40
N TRP A 369 -13.04 18.47 12.29
CA TRP A 369 -13.56 19.84 12.27
C TRP A 369 -14.94 19.92 12.94
N SER A 370 -15.82 18.97 12.62
CA SER A 370 -17.18 18.87 13.19
C SER A 370 -17.21 18.73 14.71
N LEU A 371 -16.14 18.19 15.33
CA LEU A 371 -16.03 18.01 16.77
C LEU A 371 -15.22 19.11 17.47
N ILE A 372 -14.32 19.79 16.75
CA ILE A 372 -13.54 20.93 17.27
C ILE A 372 -14.41 22.18 17.32
N LEU A 373 -15.13 22.49 16.22
CA LEU A 373 -16.04 23.63 16.08
C LEU A 373 -17.45 23.13 15.68
N PRO A 374 -18.28 22.62 16.60
CA PRO A 374 -19.57 22.01 16.25
C PRO A 374 -20.57 22.93 15.55
N LEU A 375 -20.46 24.26 15.76
CA LEU A 375 -21.26 25.28 15.08
C LEU A 375 -20.60 25.84 13.81
N GLY A 376 -19.43 25.34 13.42
CA GLY A 376 -18.65 25.81 12.27
C GLY A 376 -17.94 27.15 12.47
N ASN A 377 -18.07 27.77 13.65
CA ASN A 377 -17.47 29.05 14.02
C ASN A 377 -16.84 28.98 15.43
N LEU A 378 -16.13 30.03 15.81
CA LEU A 378 -15.40 30.11 17.10
C LEU A 378 -16.31 30.35 18.32
N SER A 379 -17.64 30.43 18.15
CA SER A 379 -18.59 30.67 19.26
C SER A 379 -18.74 29.46 20.19
N LEU A 380 -18.46 28.25 19.72
CA LEU A 380 -18.46 27.02 20.52
C LEU A 380 -17.24 26.16 20.16
N ILE A 381 -16.25 26.15 21.04
CA ILE A 381 -14.98 25.43 20.87
C ILE A 381 -14.91 24.26 21.84
N ASN A 382 -14.62 23.06 21.33
CA ASN A 382 -14.37 21.89 22.16
C ASN A 382 -12.93 21.89 22.71
N HIS A 383 -12.67 22.72 23.72
CA HIS A 383 -11.35 22.85 24.33
C HIS A 383 -10.78 21.53 24.90
N THR A 384 -11.63 20.56 25.28
CA THR A 384 -11.14 19.26 25.76
C THR A 384 -10.53 18.44 24.61
N LEU A 385 -11.18 18.43 23.44
CA LEU A 385 -10.68 17.76 22.25
C LEU A 385 -9.42 18.44 21.68
N VAL A 386 -9.40 19.77 21.64
CA VAL A 386 -8.21 20.53 21.22
C VAL A 386 -7.02 20.23 22.13
N HIS A 387 -7.25 20.16 23.45
CA HIS A 387 -6.20 19.77 24.39
C HIS A 387 -5.74 18.31 24.23
N TYR A 388 -6.65 17.40 23.87
CA TYR A 388 -6.29 16.02 23.52
C TYR A 388 -5.34 15.98 22.31
N TYR A 389 -5.65 16.69 21.21
CA TYR A 389 -4.78 16.76 20.03
C TYR A 389 -3.43 17.43 20.33
N GLN A 390 -3.42 18.51 21.13
CA GLN A 390 -2.17 19.13 21.62
C GLN A 390 -1.30 18.13 22.37
N CYS A 391 -1.90 17.38 23.29
CA CYS A 391 -1.21 16.36 24.05
C CYS A 391 -0.69 15.23 23.15
N PHE A 392 -1.50 14.73 22.23
CA PHE A 392 -1.12 13.66 21.31
C PHE A 392 0.09 14.07 20.45
N ALA A 393 0.07 15.27 19.85
CA ALA A 393 1.20 15.82 19.10
C ALA A 393 2.45 16.06 19.98
N SER A 394 2.27 16.47 21.24
CA SER A 394 3.37 16.69 22.19
C SER A 394 4.03 15.38 22.64
N GLU A 395 3.24 14.33 22.92
CA GLU A 395 3.77 13.02 23.29
C GLU A 395 4.43 12.30 22.10
N LEU A 396 3.94 12.48 20.85
CA LEU A 396 4.63 12.01 19.64
C LEU A 396 6.04 12.60 19.52
N LEU A 397 6.18 13.93 19.67
CA LEU A 397 7.49 14.59 19.61
C LEU A 397 8.43 14.16 20.73
N ARG A 398 7.93 13.79 21.92
CA ARG A 398 8.77 13.26 23.01
C ARG A 398 9.41 11.91 22.69
N VAL A 399 8.85 11.18 21.73
CA VAL A 399 9.37 9.89 21.28
C VAL A 399 9.99 9.98 19.88
N ASN A 400 10.35 11.19 19.44
CA ASN A 400 10.94 11.51 18.14
C ASN A 400 10.09 11.13 16.92
N ILE A 401 8.75 11.12 17.07
CA ILE A 401 7.82 10.93 15.96
C ILE A 401 7.21 12.29 15.58
N THR A 402 7.39 12.69 14.32
CA THR A 402 6.88 13.95 13.80
C THR A 402 5.38 13.82 13.46
N PRO A 403 4.50 14.64 14.06
CA PRO A 403 3.08 14.65 13.70
C PRO A 403 2.88 15.33 12.34
N VAL A 404 2.24 14.60 11.42
CA VAL A 404 1.67 15.14 10.18
C VAL A 404 0.18 15.24 10.36
N VAL A 405 -0.39 16.45 10.19
CA VAL A 405 -1.80 16.70 10.55
C VAL A 405 -2.59 17.20 9.36
N ALA A 406 -3.65 16.47 9.02
CA ALA A 406 -4.65 16.91 8.05
C ALA A 406 -5.76 17.73 8.75
N LEU A 407 -6.11 18.89 8.18
CA LEU A 407 -7.15 19.77 8.72
C LEU A 407 -8.56 19.24 8.43
N TRP A 408 -8.78 18.68 7.24
CA TRP A 408 -10.05 18.11 6.81
C TRP A 408 -9.86 16.82 6.00
N GLN A 409 -10.79 15.89 6.18
CA GLN A 409 -10.87 14.58 5.53
C GLN A 409 -12.34 14.32 5.16
N PRO A 410 -12.67 13.99 3.89
CA PRO A 410 -14.03 13.62 3.55
C PRO A 410 -14.41 12.29 4.23
N MET A 411 -15.64 12.25 4.75
CA MET A 411 -16.29 11.03 5.21
C MET A 411 -17.73 10.93 4.66
N ILE A 412 -18.24 9.70 4.57
CA ILE A 412 -19.57 9.40 3.99
C ILE A 412 -20.69 10.14 4.74
N GLU A 413 -20.54 10.30 6.06
CA GLU A 413 -21.47 11.08 6.89
C GLU A 413 -21.06 12.56 6.90
N ASN A 414 -21.94 13.42 6.36
CA ASN A 414 -21.83 14.89 6.36
C ASN A 414 -20.52 15.49 5.81
N GLN A 415 -19.71 14.73 5.06
CA GLN A 415 -18.39 15.18 4.56
C GLN A 415 -17.41 15.60 5.69
N GLU A 416 -17.61 15.12 6.93
CA GLU A 416 -16.96 15.63 8.16
C GLU A 416 -17.15 17.14 8.43
N LEU A 417 -18.10 17.80 7.77
CA LEU A 417 -18.35 19.20 8.00
C LEU A 417 -19.19 19.44 9.28
N PRO A 418 -18.94 20.52 10.03
CA PRO A 418 -19.85 21.01 11.07
C PRO A 418 -21.30 21.09 10.57
N VAL A 419 -22.27 20.69 11.40
CA VAL A 419 -23.67 20.48 10.99
C VAL A 419 -24.31 21.74 10.39
N SER A 420 -23.90 22.93 10.86
CA SER A 420 -24.29 24.21 10.26
C SER A 420 -23.82 24.32 8.80
N LEU A 421 -22.52 24.19 8.55
CA LEU A 421 -21.90 24.30 7.22
C LEU A 421 -22.42 23.23 6.26
N ALA A 422 -22.58 21.98 6.73
CA ALA A 422 -23.17 20.91 5.95
C ALA A 422 -24.61 21.23 5.50
N LYS A 423 -25.41 21.83 6.39
CA LYS A 423 -26.80 22.23 6.09
C LYS A 423 -26.89 23.43 5.14
N TYR A 424 -25.94 24.36 5.18
CA TYR A 424 -25.88 25.55 4.32
C TYR A 424 -25.11 25.32 3.02
N GLY A 425 -25.26 24.13 2.41
CA GLY A 425 -24.72 23.81 1.08
C GLY A 425 -23.32 23.20 1.05
N ALA A 426 -22.68 22.97 2.21
CA ALA A 426 -21.35 22.36 2.28
C ALA A 426 -20.34 23.07 1.35
N TRP A 427 -19.53 22.32 0.59
CA TRP A 427 -18.55 22.88 -0.34
C TRP A 427 -19.15 23.65 -1.52
N GLU A 428 -20.46 23.55 -1.81
CA GLU A 428 -21.12 24.36 -2.84
C GLU A 428 -21.20 25.85 -2.46
N ASN A 429 -21.29 26.15 -1.16
CA ASN A 429 -21.43 27.52 -0.65
C ASN A 429 -20.06 28.18 -0.49
N THR A 430 -19.87 29.33 -1.14
CA THR A 430 -18.61 30.11 -1.09
C THR A 430 -18.23 30.59 0.31
N GLU A 431 -19.18 30.70 1.25
CA GLU A 431 -18.91 31.09 2.65
C GLU A 431 -18.05 30.06 3.40
N ILE A 432 -18.13 28.77 3.04
CA ILE A 432 -17.32 27.71 3.68
C ILE A 432 -15.82 27.95 3.54
N VAL A 433 -15.41 28.63 2.47
CA VAL A 433 -14.03 29.01 2.19
C VAL A 433 -13.48 29.88 3.32
N GLN A 434 -14.28 30.82 3.83
CA GLN A 434 -13.88 31.69 4.93
C GLN A 434 -13.93 30.96 6.28
N ALA A 435 -14.96 30.13 6.50
CA ALA A 435 -15.06 29.31 7.72
C ALA A 435 -13.88 28.33 7.86
N PHE A 436 -13.42 27.74 6.74
CA PHE A 436 -12.25 26.86 6.73
C PHE A 436 -10.95 27.61 7.02
N VAL A 437 -10.79 28.83 6.52
CA VAL A 437 -9.64 29.71 6.83
C VAL A 437 -9.59 30.08 8.32
N GLU A 438 -10.73 30.36 8.95
CA GLU A 438 -10.81 30.65 10.39
C GLU A 438 -10.54 29.41 11.25
N TYR A 439 -11.06 28.25 10.85
CA TYR A 439 -10.74 26.96 11.46
C TYR A 439 -9.24 26.61 11.35
N ALA A 440 -8.64 26.80 10.18
CA ALA A 440 -7.20 26.59 9.97
C ALA A 440 -6.36 27.54 10.84
N ARG A 441 -6.70 28.83 10.89
CA ARG A 441 -6.07 29.83 11.78
C ARG A 441 -6.10 29.37 13.23
N PHE A 442 -7.25 28.87 13.70
CA PHE A 442 -7.41 28.34 15.05
C PHE A 442 -6.52 27.09 15.29
N CYS A 443 -6.44 26.18 14.32
CA CYS A 443 -5.60 24.99 14.41
C CYS A 443 -4.10 25.33 14.42
N PHE A 444 -3.63 26.21 13.52
CA PHE A 444 -2.23 26.66 13.50
C PHE A 444 -1.82 27.35 14.79
N THR A 445 -2.71 28.19 15.35
CA THR A 445 -2.50 28.85 16.65
C THR A 445 -2.46 27.83 17.80
N SER A 446 -3.29 26.79 17.76
CA SER A 446 -3.45 25.84 18.87
C SER A 446 -2.43 24.70 18.86
N LEU A 447 -1.94 24.29 17.69
CA LEU A 447 -1.15 23.06 17.51
C LEU A 447 0.22 23.29 16.84
N GLY A 448 0.42 24.40 16.13
CA GLY A 448 1.60 24.63 15.27
C GLY A 448 2.93 24.82 16.00
N ASP A 449 2.92 24.96 17.33
CA ASP A 449 4.11 24.80 18.16
C ASP A 449 4.73 23.39 18.02
N HIS A 450 3.86 22.37 17.95
CA HIS A 450 4.22 20.95 17.86
C HIS A 450 4.13 20.41 16.43
N VAL A 451 3.20 20.92 15.61
CA VAL A 451 2.95 20.41 14.25
C VAL A 451 3.72 21.21 13.22
N LYS A 452 4.59 20.53 12.47
CA LYS A 452 5.47 21.13 11.44
C LYS A 452 5.16 20.65 10.01
N PHE A 453 4.22 19.74 9.86
CA PHE A 453 3.83 19.16 8.58
C PHE A 453 2.30 19.12 8.53
N TRP A 454 1.73 19.91 7.62
CA TRP A 454 0.29 20.12 7.51
C TRP A 454 -0.24 19.66 6.15
N ILE A 455 -1.43 19.06 6.17
CA ILE A 455 -2.24 18.78 4.98
C ILE A 455 -3.54 19.58 5.12
N THR A 456 -3.94 20.34 4.10
CA THR A 456 -5.20 21.10 4.16
C THR A 456 -6.41 20.19 3.96
N MET A 457 -6.39 19.42 2.88
CA MET A 457 -7.41 18.43 2.53
C MET A 457 -6.69 17.12 2.26
N ASN A 458 -7.11 16.04 2.92
CA ASN A 458 -6.61 14.70 2.65
C ASN A 458 -7.60 13.92 1.79
N GLU A 459 -7.18 13.55 0.58
CA GLU A 459 -7.92 12.71 -0.37
C GLU A 459 -9.36 13.23 -0.68
N PRO A 460 -9.52 14.48 -1.18
CA PRO A 460 -10.81 14.94 -1.69
C PRO A 460 -11.32 14.01 -2.80
N SER A 461 -12.51 13.43 -2.59
CA SER A 461 -13.06 12.39 -3.47
C SER A 461 -13.60 12.97 -4.78
N VAL A 462 -12.72 13.21 -5.76
CA VAL A 462 -13.03 13.81 -7.06
C VAL A 462 -14.28 13.22 -7.73
N LYS A 463 -14.49 11.90 -7.67
CA LYS A 463 -15.67 11.21 -8.23
C LYS A 463 -17.01 11.60 -7.60
N ASN A 464 -16.99 12.24 -6.43
CA ASN A 464 -18.15 12.71 -5.68
C ASN A 464 -18.20 14.24 -5.50
N LEU A 465 -17.21 14.99 -6.00
CA LEU A 465 -17.24 16.46 -5.97
C LEU A 465 -17.89 17.03 -7.24
N THR A 466 -18.65 18.11 -7.08
CA THR A 466 -19.06 18.96 -8.22
C THR A 466 -17.95 19.95 -8.59
N TYR A 467 -18.08 20.59 -9.75
CA TYR A 467 -17.13 21.63 -10.17
C TYR A 467 -17.16 22.88 -9.30
N THR A 468 -18.32 23.29 -8.81
CA THR A 468 -18.45 24.40 -7.85
C THR A 468 -17.81 24.05 -6.51
N ALA A 469 -18.06 22.83 -5.98
CA ALA A 469 -17.42 22.34 -4.76
C ALA A 469 -15.88 22.27 -4.88
N GLY A 470 -15.37 21.70 -5.98
CA GLY A 470 -13.92 21.64 -6.24
C GLY A 470 -13.28 23.01 -6.39
N HIS A 471 -13.97 23.97 -7.02
CA HIS A 471 -13.52 25.35 -7.15
C HIS A 471 -13.41 26.07 -5.79
N ASN A 472 -14.41 25.89 -4.92
CA ASN A 472 -14.38 26.41 -3.55
C ASN A 472 -13.30 25.73 -2.69
N LEU A 473 -13.10 24.42 -2.85
CA LEU A 473 -12.05 23.67 -2.15
C LEU A 473 -10.65 24.18 -2.52
N LEU A 474 -10.38 24.41 -3.80
CA LEU A 474 -9.11 25.00 -4.27
C LEU A 474 -8.89 26.41 -3.69
N LYS A 475 -9.92 27.25 -3.69
CA LYS A 475 -9.87 28.60 -3.08
C LYS A 475 -9.63 28.53 -1.56
N ALA A 476 -10.20 27.54 -0.88
CA ALA A 476 -10.00 27.31 0.56
C ALA A 476 -8.58 26.82 0.86
N HIS A 477 -8.06 25.85 0.09
CA HIS A 477 -6.68 25.37 0.18
C HIS A 477 -5.70 26.54 0.03
N ALA A 478 -5.81 27.30 -1.07
CA ALA A 478 -4.92 28.39 -1.38
C ALA A 478 -4.94 29.48 -0.30
N LYS A 479 -6.11 29.93 0.15
CA LYS A 479 -6.20 30.90 1.25
C LYS A 479 -5.59 30.38 2.56
N VAL A 480 -5.70 29.09 2.86
CA VAL A 480 -5.09 28.48 4.05
C VAL A 480 -3.57 28.37 3.91
N TRP A 481 -3.04 28.04 2.73
CA TRP A 481 -1.60 28.08 2.47
C TRP A 481 -1.04 29.51 2.63
N HIS A 482 -1.69 30.51 2.01
CA HIS A 482 -1.30 31.93 2.12
C HIS A 482 -1.42 32.46 3.56
N LEU A 483 -2.40 31.99 4.33
CA LEU A 483 -2.52 32.28 5.77
C LEU A 483 -1.33 31.70 6.55
N TYR A 484 -0.99 30.44 6.33
CA TYR A 484 0.14 29.79 6.99
C TYR A 484 1.45 30.50 6.66
N ASP A 485 1.69 30.77 5.38
CA ASP A 485 2.87 31.47 4.89
C ASP A 485 3.08 32.83 5.54
N LYS A 486 2.04 33.68 5.55
CA LYS A 486 2.12 35.07 6.02
C LYS A 486 2.15 35.21 7.53
N GLU A 487 1.41 34.38 8.27
CA GLU A 487 1.22 34.58 9.72
C GLU A 487 1.98 33.57 10.60
N PHE A 488 2.25 32.36 10.10
CA PHE A 488 2.73 31.25 10.93
C PHE A 488 4.09 30.68 10.51
N ARG A 489 4.44 30.66 9.22
CA ARG A 489 5.65 29.99 8.71
C ARG A 489 6.94 30.54 9.32
N SER A 490 7.06 31.85 9.50
CA SER A 490 8.24 32.51 10.06
C SER A 490 8.57 32.09 11.50
N SER A 491 7.53 31.86 12.33
CA SER A 491 7.67 31.47 13.74
C SER A 491 7.67 29.96 13.92
N GLN A 492 6.81 29.24 13.18
CA GLN A 492 6.61 27.81 13.34
C GLN A 492 7.58 26.96 12.51
N LYS A 493 8.08 27.47 11.38
CA LYS A 493 9.00 26.80 10.44
C LYS A 493 8.49 25.44 9.92
N GLY A 494 7.18 25.29 9.79
CA GLY A 494 6.56 24.12 9.18
C GLY A 494 6.33 24.26 7.68
N LYS A 495 5.77 23.20 7.10
CA LYS A 495 5.35 23.10 5.70
C LYS A 495 3.89 22.64 5.58
N ILE A 496 3.24 23.00 4.48
CA ILE A 496 1.83 22.76 4.21
C ILE A 496 1.56 22.49 2.72
N SER A 497 0.68 21.53 2.44
CA SER A 497 0.20 21.22 1.08
C SER A 497 -1.19 20.57 1.11
N ILE A 498 -1.66 20.10 -0.04
CA ILE A 498 -2.83 19.22 -0.20
C ILE A 498 -2.35 17.78 -0.45
N ALA A 499 -3.12 16.77 0.00
CA ALA A 499 -2.87 15.38 -0.35
C ALA A 499 -3.97 14.88 -1.30
N LEU A 500 -3.57 14.44 -2.50
CA LEU A 500 -4.48 14.01 -3.56
C LEU A 500 -4.54 12.49 -3.66
N GLN A 501 -5.73 11.90 -3.79
CA GLN A 501 -5.82 10.50 -4.22
C GLN A 501 -5.38 10.42 -5.67
N ALA A 502 -4.44 9.51 -5.94
CA ALA A 502 -3.77 9.37 -7.23
C ALA A 502 -3.55 7.87 -7.52
N ASP A 503 -4.62 7.16 -7.88
CA ASP A 503 -4.50 5.81 -8.43
C ASP A 503 -4.03 5.89 -9.88
N TRP A 504 -3.18 4.94 -10.30
CA TRP A 504 -2.62 4.97 -11.64
C TRP A 504 -3.62 4.44 -12.67
N VAL A 505 -3.60 4.99 -13.87
CA VAL A 505 -4.44 4.57 -14.99
C VAL A 505 -3.55 4.15 -16.15
N GLU A 506 -3.78 2.96 -16.66
CA GLU A 506 -3.00 2.34 -17.72
C GLU A 506 -3.91 2.01 -18.91
N PRO A 507 -3.49 2.25 -20.17
CA PRO A 507 -4.25 1.80 -21.34
C PRO A 507 -4.41 0.28 -21.36
N ALA A 508 -5.63 -0.20 -21.56
CA ALA A 508 -5.93 -1.64 -21.60
C ALA A 508 -5.23 -2.32 -22.78
N CYS A 509 -5.11 -1.63 -23.92
CA CYS A 509 -4.24 -2.02 -25.01
C CYS A 509 -3.07 -1.03 -25.15
N PRO A 510 -1.82 -1.38 -24.74
CA PRO A 510 -0.66 -0.47 -24.79
C PRO A 510 -0.16 -0.16 -26.21
N PHE A 511 -0.86 -0.65 -27.25
CA PHE A 511 -0.62 -0.34 -28.66
C PHE A 511 -1.78 0.45 -29.28
N SER A 512 -2.86 0.69 -28.52
CA SER A 512 -4.01 1.47 -28.93
C SER A 512 -3.81 2.92 -28.54
N ARG A 513 -3.70 3.80 -29.54
CA ARG A 513 -3.61 5.24 -29.32
C ARG A 513 -4.87 5.80 -28.64
N ASN A 514 -6.04 5.24 -28.97
CA ASN A 514 -7.29 5.65 -28.36
C ASN A 514 -7.30 5.35 -26.86
N ASP A 515 -6.83 4.15 -26.45
CA ASP A 515 -6.74 3.80 -25.03
C ASP A 515 -5.73 4.67 -24.28
N GLN A 516 -4.63 5.07 -24.92
CA GLN A 516 -3.68 6.03 -24.36
C GLN A 516 -4.33 7.40 -24.14
N GLU A 517 -5.00 7.95 -25.15
CA GLU A 517 -5.69 9.25 -25.05
C GLU A 517 -6.85 9.22 -24.02
N VAL A 518 -7.46 8.05 -23.79
CA VAL A 518 -8.42 7.82 -22.70
C VAL A 518 -7.71 7.76 -21.35
N ALA A 519 -6.62 7.01 -21.20
CA ALA A 519 -5.85 6.93 -19.96
C ALA A 519 -5.33 8.30 -19.51
N ASP A 520 -4.75 9.07 -20.44
CA ASP A 520 -4.30 10.44 -20.20
C ASP A 520 -5.48 11.31 -19.75
N ARG A 521 -6.65 11.22 -20.42
CA ARG A 521 -7.88 11.92 -20.00
C ARG A 521 -8.30 11.55 -18.57
N ILE A 522 -8.30 10.29 -18.18
CA ILE A 522 -8.71 9.92 -16.81
C ILE A 522 -7.70 10.44 -15.78
N LEU A 523 -6.39 10.43 -16.05
CA LEU A 523 -5.39 11.04 -15.17
C LEU A 523 -5.61 12.55 -14.98
N GLU A 524 -6.05 13.25 -16.03
CA GLU A 524 -6.43 14.67 -15.94
C GLU A 524 -7.69 14.91 -15.09
N PHE A 525 -8.68 14.03 -15.11
CA PHE A 525 -9.90 14.16 -14.30
C PHE A 525 -9.70 13.69 -12.84
N ASP A 526 -8.97 12.59 -12.61
CA ASP A 526 -8.75 12.02 -11.27
C ASP A 526 -7.67 12.79 -10.48
N ILE A 527 -6.60 13.27 -11.14
CA ILE A 527 -5.47 13.95 -10.48
C ILE A 527 -5.33 15.40 -10.96
N GLY A 528 -5.30 15.61 -12.28
CA GLY A 528 -5.05 16.92 -12.89
C GLY A 528 -6.05 17.99 -12.47
N TRP A 529 -7.31 17.65 -12.23
CA TRP A 529 -8.37 18.60 -11.88
C TRP A 529 -8.04 19.45 -10.64
N LEU A 530 -7.44 18.83 -9.61
CA LEU A 530 -7.00 19.54 -8.41
C LEU A 530 -5.50 19.85 -8.42
N ALA A 531 -4.69 19.07 -9.15
CA ALA A 531 -3.24 19.30 -9.22
C ALA A 531 -2.86 20.48 -10.14
N GLU A 532 -3.45 20.60 -11.32
CA GLU A 532 -3.07 21.61 -12.32
C GLU A 532 -3.22 23.07 -11.83
N PRO A 533 -4.30 23.44 -11.11
CA PRO A 533 -4.43 24.79 -10.58
C PRO A 533 -3.39 25.13 -9.50
N ILE A 534 -2.87 24.14 -8.78
CA ILE A 534 -1.93 24.34 -7.65
C ILE A 534 -0.47 24.23 -8.11
N PHE A 535 -0.12 23.13 -8.78
CA PHE A 535 1.24 22.76 -9.12
C PHE A 535 1.64 23.16 -10.55
N GLY A 536 0.67 23.45 -11.42
CA GLY A 536 0.86 23.75 -12.84
C GLY A 536 0.62 25.22 -13.18
N ASN A 537 -0.26 25.47 -14.15
CA ASN A 537 -0.45 26.78 -14.76
C ASN A 537 -1.44 27.72 -14.03
N GLY A 538 -2.06 27.30 -12.93
CA GLY A 538 -3.04 28.10 -12.19
C GLY A 538 -4.49 27.99 -12.67
N ASP A 539 -4.77 27.20 -13.71
CA ASP A 539 -6.11 26.95 -14.27
C ASP A 539 -6.42 25.43 -14.26
N TYR A 540 -7.64 25.06 -14.62
CA TYR A 540 -8.00 23.64 -14.80
C TYR A 540 -7.33 23.04 -16.04
N PRO A 541 -7.12 21.70 -16.08
CA PRO A 541 -6.52 21.05 -17.23
C PRO A 541 -7.20 21.36 -18.57
N GLU A 542 -6.41 21.63 -19.60
CA GLU A 542 -6.91 21.94 -20.94
C GLU A 542 -7.72 20.76 -21.51
N VAL A 543 -7.24 19.52 -21.35
CA VAL A 543 -7.94 18.29 -21.76
C VAL A 543 -9.32 18.18 -21.11
N MET A 544 -9.40 18.48 -19.80
CA MET A 544 -10.65 18.46 -19.04
C MET A 544 -11.62 19.52 -19.56
N ARG A 545 -11.16 20.76 -19.73
CA ARG A 545 -11.98 21.87 -20.24
C ARG A 545 -12.46 21.62 -21.67
N ALA A 546 -11.59 21.12 -22.55
CA ALA A 546 -11.92 20.78 -23.93
C ALA A 546 -12.92 19.62 -24.03
N TRP A 547 -12.77 18.59 -23.19
CA TRP A 547 -13.71 17.47 -23.11
C TRP A 547 -15.12 17.95 -22.72
N LEU A 548 -15.21 18.76 -21.67
CA LEU A 548 -16.49 19.26 -21.15
C LEU A 548 -17.22 20.12 -22.17
N HIS A 549 -16.53 21.05 -22.83
CA HIS A 549 -17.09 21.84 -23.93
C HIS A 549 -17.59 20.97 -25.08
N ARG A 550 -16.87 19.88 -25.42
CA ARG A 550 -17.30 18.91 -26.44
C ARG A 550 -18.61 18.26 -26.03
N ILE A 551 -18.68 17.62 -24.86
CA ILE A 551 -19.88 16.87 -24.46
C ILE A 551 -21.09 17.78 -24.18
N SER A 552 -20.90 18.99 -23.63
CA SER A 552 -21.99 19.96 -23.43
C SER A 552 -22.59 20.51 -24.72
N SER A 553 -21.92 20.32 -25.87
CA SER A 553 -22.47 20.66 -27.18
C SER A 553 -23.35 19.55 -27.79
N VAL A 554 -23.31 18.34 -27.21
CA VAL A 554 -24.00 17.14 -27.68
C VAL A 554 -25.13 16.72 -26.73
N ASP A 555 -24.90 16.80 -25.42
CA ASP A 555 -25.88 16.46 -24.37
C ASP A 555 -26.68 17.67 -23.89
N LEU A 556 -27.92 17.41 -23.44
CA LEU A 556 -28.82 18.40 -22.84
C LEU A 556 -28.37 18.92 -21.47
N TYR A 557 -27.25 18.43 -20.93
CA TYR A 557 -26.73 18.77 -19.61
C TYR A 557 -25.56 19.77 -19.71
N ASN A 558 -25.78 20.99 -19.22
CA ASN A 558 -24.74 22.02 -19.10
C ASN A 558 -23.75 21.68 -17.98
N PHE A 559 -22.70 20.92 -18.30
CA PHE A 559 -21.57 20.67 -17.41
C PHE A 559 -20.69 21.92 -17.26
N HIS A 560 -21.13 22.88 -16.45
CA HIS A 560 -20.43 24.15 -16.28
C HIS A 560 -19.19 24.03 -15.38
N LEU A 561 -18.02 23.84 -16.00
CA LEU A 561 -16.72 24.03 -15.33
C LEU A 561 -16.42 25.54 -15.23
N PRO A 562 -16.31 26.11 -14.02
CA PRO A 562 -16.03 27.54 -13.86
C PRO A 562 -14.66 27.93 -14.46
N TYR A 563 -14.51 29.23 -14.72
CA TYR A 563 -13.22 29.84 -15.05
C TYR A 563 -12.67 30.51 -13.80
N PHE A 564 -11.36 30.37 -13.56
CA PHE A 564 -10.67 31.20 -12.59
C PHE A 564 -10.48 32.61 -13.15
N SER A 565 -10.82 33.63 -12.35
CA SER A 565 -10.36 34.99 -12.60
C SER A 565 -8.84 35.09 -12.41
N GLU A 566 -8.21 36.11 -13.00
CA GLU A 566 -6.75 36.30 -12.91
C GLU A 566 -6.24 36.46 -11.48
N ASP A 567 -7.07 36.94 -10.55
CA ASP A 567 -6.73 37.03 -9.12
C ASP A 567 -6.85 35.67 -8.42
N GLU A 568 -7.78 34.81 -8.84
CA GLU A 568 -7.90 33.44 -8.32
C GLU A 568 -6.77 32.55 -8.85
N LYS A 569 -6.36 32.69 -10.11
CA LYS A 569 -5.18 32.00 -10.67
C LYS A 569 -3.93 32.31 -9.85
N LYS A 570 -3.65 33.59 -9.61
CA LYS A 570 -2.51 34.06 -8.79
C LYS A 570 -2.62 33.66 -7.32
N LEU A 571 -3.82 33.43 -6.81
CA LEU A 571 -4.04 32.97 -5.44
C LEU A 571 -3.68 31.48 -5.30
N ILE A 572 -4.10 30.66 -6.26
CA ILE A 572 -4.02 29.18 -6.19
C ILE A 572 -2.69 28.65 -6.75
N GLN A 573 -2.16 29.25 -7.82
CA GLN A 573 -0.90 28.81 -8.42
C GLN A 573 0.26 28.93 -7.43
N GLY A 574 1.00 27.85 -7.24
CA GLY A 574 2.15 27.81 -6.33
C GLY A 574 1.79 27.71 -4.84
N SER A 575 0.53 27.44 -4.47
CA SER A 575 0.11 27.33 -3.07
C SER A 575 0.48 25.99 -2.41
N PHE A 576 1.70 25.51 -2.61
CA PHE A 576 2.19 24.22 -2.10
C PHE A 576 3.66 24.29 -1.67
N ASP A 577 4.03 23.45 -0.70
CA ASP A 577 5.44 23.29 -0.29
C ASP A 577 6.05 21.94 -0.76
N PHE A 578 5.22 20.99 -1.15
CA PHE A 578 5.56 19.63 -1.61
C PHE A 578 4.35 19.01 -2.31
N PHE A 579 4.56 18.01 -3.16
CA PHE A 579 3.49 17.23 -3.78
C PHE A 579 3.14 16.04 -2.88
N ALA A 580 1.94 16.01 -2.31
CA ALA A 580 1.47 14.89 -1.50
C ALA A 580 0.43 14.07 -2.27
N LEU A 581 0.65 12.76 -2.36
CA LEU A 581 -0.23 11.83 -3.08
C LEU A 581 -0.54 10.59 -2.26
N SER A 582 -1.71 10.01 -2.45
CA SER A 582 -2.12 8.74 -1.88
C SER A 582 -2.43 7.77 -3.02
N HIS A 583 -1.78 6.61 -3.03
CA HIS A 583 -1.85 5.66 -4.15
C HIS A 583 -2.09 4.25 -3.63
N TYR A 584 -3.09 3.56 -4.19
CA TYR A 584 -3.51 2.24 -3.70
C TYR A 584 -3.46 1.17 -4.81
N THR A 585 -3.90 1.49 -6.03
CA THR A 585 -4.09 0.53 -7.12
C THR A 585 -3.77 1.13 -8.50
N THR A 586 -3.71 0.26 -9.51
CA THR A 586 -3.80 0.66 -10.93
C THR A 586 -5.11 0.17 -11.51
N THR A 587 -5.70 0.93 -12.43
CA THR A 587 -6.88 0.53 -13.22
C THR A 587 -6.56 0.52 -14.71
N LEU A 588 -7.15 -0.40 -15.47
CA LEU A 588 -7.05 -0.41 -16.92
C LEU A 588 -8.26 0.26 -17.56
N VAL A 589 -8.03 1.02 -18.62
CA VAL A 589 -9.08 1.73 -19.35
C VAL A 589 -8.99 1.47 -20.85
N GLY A 590 -10.15 1.27 -21.47
CA GLY A 590 -10.30 1.10 -22.91
C GLY A 590 -11.24 2.13 -23.51
N SER A 591 -11.07 2.41 -24.80
CA SER A 591 -11.90 3.32 -25.59
C SER A 591 -13.18 2.66 -26.13
N GLU A 592 -13.14 1.37 -26.47
CA GLU A 592 -14.29 0.63 -27.02
C GLU A 592 -15.31 0.24 -25.94
N LYS A 593 -16.60 0.47 -26.22
CA LYS A 593 -17.72 0.09 -25.34
C LYS A 593 -18.03 -1.41 -25.44
N GLU A 594 -17.52 -2.18 -24.49
CA GLU A 594 -17.62 -3.65 -24.45
C GLU A 594 -18.63 -4.18 -23.40
N ASP A 595 -18.78 -3.50 -22.27
CA ASP A 595 -19.69 -3.84 -21.17
C ASP A 595 -20.41 -2.58 -20.71
N ALA A 596 -21.66 -2.41 -21.15
CA ALA A 596 -22.45 -1.20 -20.89
C ALA A 596 -22.71 -0.91 -19.40
N VAL A 597 -22.54 -1.90 -18.51
CA VAL A 597 -22.67 -1.71 -17.06
C VAL A 597 -21.39 -1.12 -16.44
N LYS A 598 -20.24 -1.29 -17.11
CA LYS A 598 -18.92 -0.81 -16.68
C LYS A 598 -18.35 0.30 -17.58
N TYR A 599 -19.17 0.80 -18.48
CA TYR A 599 -18.83 1.89 -19.37
C TYR A 599 -19.24 3.20 -18.71
N ASP A 600 -18.28 4.04 -18.38
CA ASP A 600 -18.53 5.41 -17.96
C ASP A 600 -18.95 6.22 -19.20
N HIS A 601 -20.23 6.58 -19.22
CA HIS A 601 -20.85 7.37 -20.28
C HIS A 601 -20.36 8.83 -20.31
N TYR A 602 -19.90 9.36 -19.19
CA TYR A 602 -19.52 10.76 -19.02
C TYR A 602 -18.09 11.04 -19.49
N LEU A 603 -17.18 10.11 -19.20
CA LEU A 603 -15.79 10.18 -19.65
C LEU A 603 -15.52 9.35 -20.91
N GLU A 604 -16.54 8.72 -21.50
CA GLU A 604 -16.45 7.77 -22.63
C GLU A 604 -15.31 6.76 -22.44
N VAL A 605 -15.39 5.97 -21.37
CA VAL A 605 -14.34 5.00 -21.01
C VAL A 605 -14.92 3.67 -20.55
N GLN A 606 -14.35 2.58 -21.08
CA GLN A 606 -14.58 1.24 -20.62
C GLN A 606 -13.59 0.90 -19.50
N MET A 607 -14.10 0.64 -18.29
CA MET A 607 -13.26 0.11 -17.22
C MET A 607 -12.94 -1.36 -17.49
N ILE A 608 -11.65 -1.70 -17.54
CA ILE A 608 -11.10 -3.04 -17.80
C ILE A 608 -10.40 -3.54 -16.53
N SER A 609 -10.39 -4.85 -16.33
CA SER A 609 -9.71 -5.48 -15.19
C SER A 609 -8.76 -6.57 -15.69
N ASP A 610 -7.49 -6.46 -15.32
CA ASP A 610 -6.56 -7.57 -15.54
C ASP A 610 -6.82 -8.67 -14.50
N ILE A 611 -7.54 -9.70 -14.94
CA ILE A 611 -7.88 -10.90 -14.17
C ILE A 611 -6.66 -11.85 -13.96
N THR A 612 -5.47 -11.40 -14.33
CA THR A 612 -4.17 -12.03 -14.04
C THR A 612 -3.42 -11.40 -12.87
N TRP A 613 -3.72 -10.15 -12.49
CA TRP A 613 -3.13 -9.52 -11.31
C TRP A 613 -3.56 -10.22 -10.01
N LEU A 614 -2.78 -10.00 -8.95
CA LEU A 614 -3.22 -10.35 -7.59
C LEU A 614 -4.26 -9.32 -7.14
N HIS A 615 -5.33 -9.79 -6.50
CA HIS A 615 -6.44 -8.97 -6.03
C HIS A 615 -6.66 -9.21 -4.54
N SER A 616 -7.01 -8.14 -3.82
CA SER A 616 -7.40 -8.21 -2.41
C SER A 616 -8.84 -8.74 -2.23
N PRO A 617 -9.29 -9.04 -0.99
CA PRO A 617 -10.69 -9.39 -0.73
C PRO A 617 -11.70 -8.34 -1.20
N SER A 618 -11.36 -7.04 -1.16
CA SER A 618 -12.18 -5.95 -1.72
C SER A 618 -12.12 -5.83 -3.26
N ARG A 619 -11.25 -6.62 -3.92
CA ARG A 619 -10.92 -6.59 -5.36
C ARG A 619 -10.10 -5.39 -5.82
N ALA A 620 -9.32 -4.78 -4.92
CA ALA A 620 -8.26 -3.85 -5.32
C ALA A 620 -7.08 -4.63 -5.92
N ALA A 621 -6.46 -4.10 -6.99
CA ALA A 621 -5.40 -4.78 -7.72
C ALA A 621 -4.02 -4.41 -7.18
N VAL A 622 -3.17 -5.42 -7.00
CA VAL A 622 -1.78 -5.26 -6.55
C VAL A 622 -0.89 -5.07 -7.77
N VAL A 623 -0.54 -3.81 -8.05
CA VAL A 623 0.20 -3.37 -9.26
C VAL A 623 1.34 -2.42 -8.88
N PRO A 624 2.46 -2.94 -8.33
CA PRO A 624 3.51 -2.11 -7.71
C PRO A 624 4.11 -1.06 -8.65
N TRP A 625 4.38 -1.42 -9.91
CA TRP A 625 4.98 -0.51 -10.90
C TRP A 625 4.06 0.67 -11.26
N GLY A 626 2.76 0.62 -10.91
CA GLY A 626 1.83 1.73 -11.06
C GLY A 626 2.24 2.95 -10.25
N LEU A 627 2.74 2.75 -9.02
CA LEU A 627 3.28 3.83 -8.19
C LEU A 627 4.48 4.50 -8.86
N ARG A 628 5.40 3.70 -9.41
CA ARG A 628 6.57 4.21 -10.13
C ARG A 628 6.16 5.01 -11.38
N LYS A 629 5.19 4.52 -12.16
CA LYS A 629 4.67 5.27 -13.32
C LYS A 629 4.00 6.58 -12.92
N LEU A 630 3.19 6.58 -11.86
CA LEU A 630 2.58 7.78 -11.30
C LEU A 630 3.64 8.81 -10.88
N LEU A 631 4.67 8.40 -10.13
CA LEU A 631 5.75 9.30 -9.69
C LEU A 631 6.47 9.94 -10.88
N LYS A 632 6.72 9.18 -11.95
CA LYS A 632 7.28 9.70 -13.21
C LYS A 632 6.32 10.66 -13.93
N TRP A 633 5.02 10.37 -13.94
CA TRP A 633 4.01 11.28 -14.52
C TRP A 633 3.96 12.60 -13.75
N VAL A 634 4.00 12.57 -12.41
CA VAL A 634 4.08 13.78 -11.57
C VAL A 634 5.33 14.60 -11.90
N LYS A 635 6.53 14.01 -11.93
CA LYS A 635 7.76 14.74 -12.31
C LYS A 635 7.72 15.26 -13.75
N SER A 636 7.19 14.48 -14.68
CA SER A 636 7.07 14.87 -16.10
C SER A 636 6.11 16.05 -16.31
N LYS A 637 5.16 16.26 -15.41
CA LYS A 637 4.10 17.26 -15.55
C LYS A 637 4.31 18.51 -14.69
N TYR A 638 4.75 18.33 -13.45
CA TYR A 638 4.91 19.38 -12.44
C TYR A 638 6.39 19.72 -12.15
N GLY A 639 7.33 19.09 -12.85
CA GLY A 639 8.76 19.30 -12.65
C GLY A 639 9.33 18.57 -11.43
N ASP A 640 10.57 18.93 -11.04
CA ASP A 640 11.21 18.33 -9.87
C ASP A 640 10.69 18.97 -8.57
N VAL A 641 9.58 18.43 -8.08
CA VAL A 641 8.94 18.81 -6.81
C VAL A 641 9.22 17.76 -5.74
N PRO A 642 9.39 18.13 -4.45
CA PRO A 642 9.51 17.16 -3.36
C PRO A 642 8.21 16.35 -3.23
N ILE A 643 8.27 15.01 -3.35
CA ILE A 643 7.09 14.13 -3.32
C ILE A 643 7.01 13.36 -2.00
N TYR A 644 5.81 13.28 -1.43
CA TYR A 644 5.46 12.38 -0.32
C TYR A 644 4.32 11.45 -0.74
N VAL A 645 4.49 10.13 -0.61
CA VAL A 645 3.34 9.20 -0.67
C VAL A 645 2.72 9.14 0.73
N MET A 646 1.63 9.88 0.90
CA MET A 646 0.93 10.17 2.16
C MET A 646 0.01 9.05 2.64
N ALA A 647 -0.38 8.14 1.75
CA ALA A 647 -1.00 6.87 2.08
C ALA A 647 -0.77 5.84 0.96
N ASN A 648 -0.40 4.63 1.33
CA ASN A 648 -0.32 3.47 0.43
C ASN A 648 -0.60 2.19 1.23
N GLY A 649 -1.51 1.33 0.76
CA GLY A 649 -1.94 0.17 1.55
C GLY A 649 -2.95 -0.73 0.86
N ILE A 650 -3.24 -1.88 1.48
CA ILE A 650 -4.14 -2.90 0.93
C ILE A 650 -4.91 -3.62 2.05
N ASP A 651 -6.16 -3.99 1.76
CA ASP A 651 -6.93 -4.88 2.62
C ASP A 651 -6.46 -6.33 2.48
N ASP A 652 -6.55 -7.10 3.57
CA ASP A 652 -6.20 -8.52 3.58
C ASP A 652 -7.27 -9.32 4.35
N GLY A 653 -7.29 -10.64 4.15
CA GLY A 653 -8.32 -11.53 4.68
C GLY A 653 -8.30 -11.63 6.21
N GLN A 654 -9.45 -11.42 6.85
CA GLN A 654 -9.59 -11.46 8.33
C GLN A 654 -9.16 -12.80 8.96
N ASN A 655 -9.17 -13.90 8.21
CA ASN A 655 -8.79 -15.23 8.69
C ASN A 655 -7.32 -15.60 8.39
N MET A 656 -6.52 -14.68 7.83
CA MET A 656 -5.14 -14.97 7.45
C MET A 656 -4.17 -14.54 8.55
N VAL A 657 -3.80 -15.49 9.41
CA VAL A 657 -2.81 -15.41 10.51
C VAL A 657 -1.41 -14.90 10.07
N HIS A 658 -1.20 -14.63 8.78
CA HIS A 658 0.09 -14.26 8.19
C HIS A 658 0.06 -13.08 7.21
N ASP A 659 -1.09 -12.40 7.03
CA ASP A 659 -1.29 -11.23 6.15
C ASP A 659 -0.37 -11.09 4.92
N LYS A 660 -0.27 -12.21 4.18
CA LYS A 660 0.75 -12.43 3.14
C LYS A 660 0.59 -11.49 1.95
N LEU A 661 -0.63 -11.07 1.64
CA LEU A 661 -0.86 -10.12 0.55
C LEU A 661 -0.32 -8.75 0.94
N ARG A 662 -0.55 -8.31 2.18
CA ARG A 662 0.02 -7.05 2.70
C ARG A 662 1.54 -7.09 2.77
N VAL A 663 2.15 -8.17 3.25
CA VAL A 663 3.62 -8.34 3.26
C VAL A 663 4.20 -8.23 1.85
N TYR A 664 3.59 -8.88 0.86
CA TYR A 664 3.99 -8.78 -0.54
C TYR A 664 3.80 -7.36 -1.11
N TYR A 665 2.64 -6.75 -0.83
CA TYR A 665 2.31 -5.39 -1.28
C TYR A 665 3.34 -4.37 -0.78
N ILE A 666 3.60 -4.32 0.53
CA ILE A 666 4.56 -3.41 1.16
C ILE A 666 5.95 -3.55 0.55
N LYS A 667 6.46 -4.79 0.41
CA LYS A 667 7.79 -5.02 -0.21
C LYS A 667 7.89 -4.44 -1.61
N ASN A 668 6.93 -4.78 -2.47
CA ASN A 668 7.05 -4.44 -3.89
C ASN A 668 6.76 -2.95 -4.14
N TYR A 669 5.76 -2.34 -3.49
CA TYR A 669 5.47 -0.91 -3.69
C TYR A 669 6.59 -0.01 -3.15
N ILE A 670 7.18 -0.32 -1.98
CA ILE A 670 8.35 0.43 -1.49
C ILE A 670 9.57 0.21 -2.41
N ASN A 671 9.76 -0.99 -2.97
CA ASN A 671 10.87 -1.21 -3.92
C ASN A 671 10.66 -0.44 -5.24
N GLU A 672 9.43 -0.33 -5.74
CA GLU A 672 9.11 0.51 -6.91
C GLU A 672 9.27 2.01 -6.61
N ALA A 673 8.99 2.45 -5.39
CA ALA A 673 9.32 3.79 -4.91
C ALA A 673 10.84 4.02 -4.81
N LEU A 674 11.61 3.01 -4.41
CA LEU A 674 13.08 3.05 -4.41
C LEU A 674 13.62 3.13 -5.85
N LYS A 675 13.03 2.41 -6.81
CA LYS A 675 13.37 2.53 -8.24
C LYS A 675 13.06 3.92 -8.78
N ALA A 676 11.94 4.51 -8.37
CA ALA A 676 11.60 5.89 -8.75
C ALA A 676 12.68 6.87 -8.26
N TYR A 677 13.10 6.76 -7.00
CA TYR A 677 14.19 7.57 -6.44
C TYR A 677 15.54 7.33 -7.14
N THR A 678 15.98 6.07 -7.27
CA THR A 678 17.34 5.71 -7.73
C THR A 678 17.53 5.69 -9.25
N LEU A 679 16.52 5.27 -10.03
CA LEU A 679 16.62 5.04 -11.47
C LEU A 679 15.94 6.13 -12.31
N ASP A 680 14.95 6.83 -11.74
CA ASP A 680 14.19 7.89 -12.42
C ASP A 680 14.42 9.28 -11.81
N ASP A 681 15.35 9.40 -10.85
CA ASP A 681 15.74 10.66 -10.20
C ASP A 681 14.56 11.37 -9.52
N ILE A 682 13.54 10.63 -9.06
CA ILE A 682 12.38 11.24 -8.39
C ILE A 682 12.79 11.75 -7.01
N ASN A 683 12.53 13.03 -6.74
CA ASN A 683 12.72 13.69 -5.45
C ASN A 683 11.71 13.22 -4.38
N LEU A 684 11.76 11.92 -4.05
CA LEU A 684 10.88 11.27 -3.09
C LEU A 684 11.43 11.43 -1.67
N GLN A 685 10.62 12.01 -0.79
CA GLN A 685 11.03 12.45 0.56
C GLN A 685 10.34 11.69 1.70
N GLY A 686 9.35 10.84 1.41
CA GLY A 686 8.69 10.03 2.44
C GLY A 686 7.63 9.08 1.91
N TYR A 687 7.31 8.09 2.74
CA TYR A 687 6.40 7.00 2.45
C TYR A 687 5.59 6.64 3.69
N PHE A 688 4.25 6.66 3.56
CA PHE A 688 3.32 6.44 4.65
C PHE A 688 2.42 5.25 4.35
N ILE A 689 2.46 4.23 5.21
CA ILE A 689 1.60 3.04 5.04
C ILE A 689 0.19 3.30 5.57
N TYR A 690 -0.80 2.81 4.83
CA TYR A 690 -2.20 2.74 5.25
C TYR A 690 -2.56 1.29 5.65
N SER A 691 -2.95 0.98 6.89
CA SER A 691 -3.18 1.86 8.04
C SER A 691 -2.53 1.34 9.33
N PHE A 692 -2.56 2.15 10.37
CA PHE A 692 -2.03 1.81 11.69
C PHE A 692 -2.70 0.58 12.32
N ASN A 693 -4.04 0.52 12.37
CA ASN A 693 -4.77 -0.53 13.09
C ASN A 693 -6.16 -0.85 12.49
N ASP A 694 -6.62 -2.08 12.73
CA ASP A 694 -7.93 -2.57 12.26
C ASP A 694 -9.14 -1.97 13.00
N LYS A 695 -8.95 -1.28 14.13
CA LYS A 695 -10.06 -0.70 14.90
C LYS A 695 -10.59 0.57 14.24
N THR A 696 -9.71 1.40 13.69
CA THR A 696 -10.07 2.62 12.97
C THR A 696 -10.26 2.38 11.47
N ALA A 697 -9.48 1.48 10.87
CA ALA A 697 -9.58 1.09 9.46
C ALA A 697 -9.59 -0.45 9.30
N PRO A 698 -10.76 -1.10 9.42
CA PRO A 698 -10.88 -2.56 9.40
C PRO A 698 -10.28 -3.20 8.15
N LYS A 699 -9.49 -4.26 8.37
CA LYS A 699 -8.76 -5.06 7.36
C LYS A 699 -7.53 -4.39 6.76
N TYR A 700 -7.23 -3.13 7.05
CA TYR A 700 -6.05 -2.41 6.52
C TYR A 700 -4.90 -2.31 7.53
N GLY A 701 -5.17 -2.49 8.82
CA GLY A 701 -4.22 -2.18 9.90
C GLY A 701 -2.97 -3.06 9.92
N LEU A 702 -1.83 -2.50 10.33
CA LEU A 702 -0.63 -3.27 10.70
C LEU A 702 -0.75 -3.93 12.10
N TYR A 703 -1.58 -3.35 12.98
CA TYR A 703 -2.08 -4.02 14.18
C TYR A 703 -3.49 -4.60 13.95
N SER A 704 -3.72 -5.86 14.33
CA SER A 704 -5.08 -6.39 14.52
C SER A 704 -5.66 -5.90 15.84
N TYR A 705 -6.99 -5.78 15.89
CA TYR A 705 -7.72 -5.44 17.12
C TYR A 705 -8.75 -6.51 17.44
N THR A 706 -8.45 -7.34 18.43
CA THR A 706 -9.25 -8.51 18.85
C THR A 706 -9.37 -8.55 20.36
N ALA A 707 -10.58 -8.79 20.88
CA ALA A 707 -10.86 -8.86 22.33
C ALA A 707 -10.31 -7.66 23.16
N ASN A 708 -10.34 -6.45 22.60
CA ASN A 708 -9.76 -5.22 23.17
C ASN A 708 -8.23 -5.20 23.34
N GLN A 709 -7.51 -6.06 22.61
CA GLN A 709 -6.05 -6.08 22.54
C GLN A 709 -5.57 -5.74 21.13
N TYR A 710 -4.40 -5.10 21.04
CA TYR A 710 -3.71 -4.83 19.78
C TYR A 710 -2.59 -5.86 19.60
N GLU A 711 -2.57 -6.55 18.46
CA GLU A 711 -1.54 -7.56 18.16
C GLU A 711 -0.79 -7.19 16.86
N PRO A 712 0.56 -7.22 16.84
CA PRO A 712 1.33 -6.83 15.67
C PRO A 712 1.32 -7.93 14.59
N LYS A 713 0.89 -7.60 13.37
CA LYS A 713 0.88 -8.53 12.24
C LYS A 713 2.28 -8.72 11.63
N PRO A 714 2.54 -9.79 10.85
CA PRO A 714 3.80 -9.95 10.13
C PRO A 714 4.19 -8.78 9.22
N SER A 715 3.23 -8.12 8.58
CA SER A 715 3.46 -6.86 7.84
C SER A 715 4.12 -5.75 8.67
N LEU A 716 3.80 -5.63 9.97
CA LEU A 716 4.45 -4.67 10.86
C LEU A 716 5.94 -4.98 11.04
N LYS A 717 6.27 -6.25 11.29
CA LYS A 717 7.66 -6.70 11.40
C LYS A 717 8.43 -6.44 10.11
N GLN A 718 7.79 -6.70 8.97
CA GLN A 718 8.36 -6.45 7.66
C GLN A 718 8.61 -4.96 7.41
N TYR A 719 7.69 -4.09 7.84
CA TYR A 719 7.88 -2.65 7.68
C TYR A 719 8.98 -2.12 8.59
N ARG A 720 9.02 -2.55 9.87
CA ARG A 720 10.10 -2.23 10.82
C ARG A 720 11.48 -2.60 10.28
N GLU A 721 11.61 -3.76 9.63
CA GLU A 721 12.84 -4.20 8.97
C GLU A 721 13.25 -3.24 7.84
N ILE A 722 12.33 -2.87 6.95
CA ILE A 722 12.58 -1.92 5.85
C ILE A 722 12.99 -0.54 6.39
N ILE A 723 12.36 -0.06 7.46
CA ILE A 723 12.71 1.21 8.12
C ILE A 723 14.12 1.11 8.74
N GLY A 724 14.41 0.05 9.49
CA GLY A 724 15.70 -0.16 10.14
C GLY A 724 16.86 -0.27 9.16
N ASN A 725 16.60 -0.82 7.98
CA ASN A 725 17.54 -0.92 6.87
C ASN A 725 17.55 0.31 5.94
N ASN A 726 16.67 1.30 6.19
CA ASN A 726 16.39 2.45 5.33
C ASN A 726 16.14 2.08 3.84
N GLY A 727 15.50 0.95 3.57
CA GLY A 727 15.28 0.41 2.22
C GLY A 727 15.55 -1.09 2.10
N PHE A 728 16.25 -1.47 1.04
CA PHE A 728 16.60 -2.86 0.68
C PHE A 728 18.11 -2.98 0.40
N PRO A 729 18.99 -2.75 1.38
CA PRO A 729 20.44 -2.86 1.18
C PRO A 729 20.82 -4.31 0.84
N GLY A 730 21.70 -4.45 -0.15
CA GLY A 730 22.36 -5.69 -0.52
C GLY A 730 23.81 -5.77 -0.03
N PRO A 731 24.53 -6.88 -0.29
CA PRO A 731 25.89 -7.09 0.21
C PRO A 731 26.91 -6.06 -0.28
N GLU A 732 26.67 -5.46 -1.45
CA GLU A 732 27.53 -4.42 -2.07
C GLU A 732 27.00 -3.00 -1.85
N THR A 733 25.90 -2.82 -1.11
CA THR A 733 25.36 -1.47 -0.83
C THR A 733 26.26 -0.74 0.16
N PRO A 734 26.80 0.46 -0.17
CA PRO A 734 27.66 1.20 0.74
C PRO A 734 26.95 1.54 2.06
N GLU A 735 27.65 1.40 3.19
CA GLU A 735 27.16 1.91 4.48
C GLU A 735 27.00 3.43 4.42
N LEU A 736 25.76 3.89 4.34
CA LEU A 736 25.44 5.31 4.37
C LEU A 736 25.53 5.82 5.81
N LEU A 737 26.69 6.38 6.14
CA LEU A 737 26.88 7.19 7.34
C LEU A 737 26.02 8.46 7.23
N CYS A 738 24.75 8.34 7.59
CA CYS A 738 23.89 9.50 7.77
C CYS A 738 24.48 10.38 8.88
N PRO A 739 24.82 11.65 8.60
CA PRO A 739 25.23 12.54 9.66
C PRO A 739 24.07 12.67 10.65
N GLU A 740 24.34 12.54 11.95
CA GLU A 740 23.38 12.99 12.96
C GLU A 740 23.02 14.44 12.63
N GLU A 741 21.73 14.73 12.43
CA GLU A 741 21.30 16.11 12.27
C GLU A 741 21.78 16.90 13.48
N VAL A 742 22.64 17.89 13.25
CA VAL A 742 23.17 18.75 14.29
C VAL A 742 22.01 19.63 14.79
N ALA A 743 21.24 19.08 15.72
CA ALA A 743 20.25 19.79 16.50
C ALA A 743 20.96 21.01 17.10
N SER A 744 20.52 22.20 16.70
CA SER A 744 21.32 23.41 16.90
C SER A 744 21.62 23.63 18.38
N CYS A 745 22.93 23.67 18.68
CA CYS A 745 23.52 23.87 20.00
C CYS A 745 23.33 22.70 21.01
N PRO A 746 24.37 21.86 21.22
CA PRO A 746 24.40 20.86 22.30
C PRO A 746 24.18 21.46 23.70
N GLU A 747 24.66 22.69 23.91
CA GLU A 747 24.47 23.43 25.16
C GLU A 747 22.98 23.71 25.40
N CYS A 748 22.21 24.05 24.36
CA CYS A 748 20.76 24.25 24.48
C CYS A 748 20.02 22.98 24.94
N HIS A 749 20.43 21.77 24.53
CA HIS A 749 19.81 20.54 25.02
C HIS A 749 20.08 20.31 26.51
N PHE A 750 21.31 20.55 26.97
CA PHE A 750 21.69 20.49 28.39
C PHE A 750 20.91 21.51 29.24
N PHE A 751 20.83 22.77 28.79
CA PHE A 751 20.06 23.81 29.48
C PHE A 751 18.54 23.58 29.43
N ARG A 752 18.00 22.96 28.37
CA ARG A 752 16.55 22.70 28.22
C ARG A 752 16.08 21.53 29.07
N THR A 753 16.84 20.43 29.13
CA THR A 753 16.50 19.25 29.96
C THR A 753 16.70 19.49 31.46
N ARG A 754 17.66 20.33 31.86
CA ARG A 754 17.99 20.59 33.28
C ARG A 754 17.58 21.97 33.79
N LYS A 755 16.68 22.68 33.09
CA LYS A 755 16.26 24.05 33.43
C LYS A 755 15.76 24.20 34.87
N SER A 756 15.00 23.22 35.37
CA SER A 756 14.51 23.16 36.75
C SER A 756 15.63 22.91 37.78
N LEU A 757 16.58 22.04 37.47
CA LEU A 757 17.75 21.76 38.31
C LEU A 757 18.66 23.00 38.42
N LEU A 758 18.89 23.71 37.31
CA LEU A 758 19.71 24.92 37.27
C LEU A 758 19.03 26.10 37.98
N ALA A 759 17.71 26.24 37.84
CA ALA A 759 16.93 27.21 38.61
C ALA A 759 16.99 26.91 40.13
N PHE A 760 16.92 25.63 40.52
CA PHE A 760 17.05 25.19 41.91
C PHE A 760 18.44 25.49 42.47
N ILE A 761 19.51 25.14 41.75
CA ILE A 761 20.91 25.44 42.14
C ILE A 761 21.11 26.95 42.28
N SER A 762 20.59 27.75 41.34
CA SER A 762 20.64 29.22 41.41
C SER A 762 19.91 29.75 42.65
N PHE A 763 18.73 29.23 42.98
CA PHE A 763 17.99 29.60 44.20
C PHE A 763 18.76 29.26 45.48
N VAL A 764 19.38 28.08 45.56
CA VAL A 764 20.23 27.67 46.68
C VAL A 764 21.46 28.58 46.80
N PHE A 765 22.09 28.95 45.68
CA PHE A 765 23.27 29.81 45.68
C PHE A 765 22.94 31.26 46.09
N VAL A 766 21.81 31.81 45.63
CA VAL A 766 21.29 33.12 46.07
C VAL A 766 20.94 33.07 47.55
N ALA A 767 20.25 32.03 48.03
CA ALA A 767 19.95 31.88 49.45
C ALA A 767 21.24 31.79 50.30
N PHE A 768 22.27 31.10 49.82
CA PHE A 768 23.56 30.99 50.49
C PHE A 768 24.30 32.34 50.56
N ILE A 769 24.34 33.11 49.46
CA ILE A 769 24.90 34.47 49.43
C ILE A 769 24.14 35.41 50.37
N VAL A 770 22.80 35.39 50.34
CA VAL A 770 21.97 36.20 51.25
C VAL A 770 22.23 35.80 52.71
N THR A 771 22.39 34.51 53.01
CA THR A 771 22.71 34.03 54.36
C THR A 771 24.10 34.49 54.81
N ILE A 772 25.13 34.40 53.96
CA ILE A 772 26.47 34.94 54.23
C ILE A 772 26.45 36.47 54.41
N PHE A 773 25.66 37.19 53.61
CA PHE A 773 25.49 38.63 53.74
C PHE A 773 24.83 39.00 55.07
N PHE A 774 23.80 38.27 55.51
CA PHE A 774 23.22 38.47 56.83
C PHE A 774 24.20 38.11 57.96
N ILE A 775 24.95 37.02 57.86
CA ILE A 775 25.96 36.63 58.86
C ILE A 775 27.05 37.70 58.97
N THR A 776 27.60 38.18 57.84
CA THR A 776 28.62 39.25 57.83
C THR A 776 28.06 40.61 58.25
N TYR A 777 26.81 40.94 57.91
CA TYR A 777 26.14 42.14 58.38
C TYR A 777 25.92 42.11 59.90
N TYR A 778 25.42 41.00 60.45
CA TYR A 778 25.18 40.86 61.88
C TYR A 778 26.47 40.74 62.70
N SER A 779 27.50 40.02 62.24
CA SER A 779 28.80 39.98 62.93
C SER A 779 29.45 41.36 62.99
N LYS A 780 29.49 42.09 61.86
CA LYS A 780 30.01 43.47 61.78
C LYS A 780 29.17 44.46 62.60
N ARG A 781 27.87 44.19 62.80
CA ARG A 781 26.98 44.96 63.69
C ARG A 781 27.21 44.65 65.17
N VAL A 782 27.54 43.40 65.53
CA VAL A 782 27.94 42.99 66.89
C VAL A 782 29.32 43.55 67.24
N GLU A 783 30.25 43.57 66.30
CA GLU A 783 31.60 44.10 66.50
C GLU A 783 31.60 45.63 66.68
N ARG A 784 30.79 46.35 65.88
CA ARG A 784 30.49 47.78 66.12
C ARG A 784 29.79 48.04 67.46
N ARG A 785 29.05 47.06 68.02
CA ARG A 785 28.49 47.16 69.39
C ARG A 785 29.55 46.89 70.46
N ARG A 786 30.45 45.92 70.28
CA ARG A 786 31.60 45.69 71.19
C ARG A 786 32.52 46.91 71.27
N GLN A 787 32.87 47.52 70.14
CA GLN A 787 33.70 48.74 70.12
C GLN A 787 33.02 49.96 70.78
N ARG A 788 31.67 50.01 70.84
CA ARG A 788 30.94 51.02 71.63
C ARG A 788 30.84 50.69 73.12
N TYR A 789 30.99 49.43 73.51
CA TYR A 789 31.00 49.01 74.92
C TYR A 789 32.39 49.16 75.56
N GLN A 790 33.46 48.93 74.80
CA GLN A 790 34.85 49.06 75.27
C GLN A 790 35.37 50.52 75.39
N ARG A 791 34.55 51.53 75.11
CA ARG A 791 34.86 52.95 75.40
C ARG A 791 34.17 53.52 76.64
N THR A 792 33.35 52.73 77.34
CA THR A 792 32.42 53.27 78.36
C THR A 792 32.38 52.45 79.65
N ALA A 793 33.41 51.65 79.93
CA ALA A 793 33.49 50.84 81.15
C ALA A 793 34.94 50.73 81.66
N LEU A 794 35.43 51.80 82.31
CA LEU A 794 36.68 51.79 83.07
C LEU A 794 36.49 52.56 84.39
N SER A 795 35.51 52.11 85.18
CA SER A 795 35.29 52.50 86.58
C SER A 795 34.29 51.53 87.26
N LEU A 796 34.81 50.57 88.02
CA LEU A 796 34.12 49.86 89.12
C LEU A 796 34.37 50.66 90.43
N PRO A 797 33.74 50.38 91.60
CA PRO A 797 32.93 49.22 92.04
C PRO A 797 31.48 49.66 92.44
N GLU A 798 30.60 48.93 93.15
CA GLU A 798 30.74 47.93 94.24
C GLU A 798 29.46 47.07 94.45
N ASN A 799 29.51 46.11 95.37
CA ASN A 799 28.52 45.06 95.64
C ASN A 799 27.11 45.55 96.06
N ASN A 800 26.06 44.86 95.57
CA ASN A 800 25.21 44.04 96.47
C ASN A 800 24.28 43.04 95.75
N LYS A 801 23.78 42.06 96.53
CA LYS A 801 22.99 40.89 96.10
C LYS A 801 21.52 41.23 95.74
N VAL A 802 20.90 40.45 94.84
CA VAL A 802 19.72 39.57 95.07
C VAL A 802 18.94 39.26 93.75
N SER A 803 18.56 37.98 93.59
CA SER A 803 17.54 37.34 92.74
C SER A 803 17.32 37.68 91.24
N ASP A 804 17.06 36.61 90.50
CA ASP A 804 16.25 36.47 89.27
C ASP A 804 16.70 37.09 87.94
N GLY A 805 16.59 36.25 86.90
CA GLY A 805 16.11 36.71 85.60
C GLY A 805 16.93 36.34 84.37
N VAL A 806 16.24 35.70 83.42
CA VAL A 806 16.52 35.74 81.96
C VAL A 806 17.69 34.90 81.43
N ARG A 807 17.34 33.66 81.08
CA ARG A 807 17.98 32.84 80.02
C ARG A 807 18.35 33.67 78.78
N SER A 808 19.48 33.35 78.16
CA SER A 808 19.91 33.89 76.86
C SER A 808 19.07 33.38 75.68
N HIS A 809 17.82 33.84 75.55
CA HIS A 809 17.05 33.71 74.31
C HIS A 809 17.56 34.69 73.25
N GLY A 810 18.49 34.22 72.40
CA GLY A 810 19.05 35.04 71.33
C GLY A 810 19.82 34.32 70.23
N VAL A 811 20.29 33.09 70.47
CA VAL A 811 21.08 32.31 69.47
C VAL A 811 20.41 30.98 69.07
N GLN A 812 19.53 30.42 69.91
CA GLN A 812 18.80 29.19 69.57
C GLN A 812 17.75 29.37 68.46
N ASN A 813 17.11 30.54 68.33
CA ASN A 813 16.04 30.75 67.33
C ASN A 813 16.53 30.82 65.87
N ILE A 814 17.83 30.98 65.61
CA ILE A 814 18.35 31.00 64.23
C ILE A 814 18.62 29.57 63.73
N LEU A 815 19.22 28.70 64.55
CA LEU A 815 19.39 27.28 64.20
C LEU A 815 18.05 26.53 64.18
N VAL A 816 17.14 26.79 65.13
CA VAL A 816 15.81 26.15 65.14
C VAL A 816 15.01 26.51 63.89
N ASN A 817 15.03 27.77 63.45
CA ASN A 817 14.35 28.16 62.21
C ASN A 817 15.02 27.58 60.95
N PHE A 818 16.34 27.37 60.93
CA PHE A 818 17.00 26.71 59.81
C PHE A 818 16.67 25.21 59.76
N CYS A 819 16.63 24.52 60.90
CA CYS A 819 16.16 23.13 60.99
C CYS A 819 14.68 23.00 60.59
N LEU A 820 13.81 23.92 61.01
CA LEU A 820 12.39 23.92 60.62
C LEU A 820 12.20 24.19 59.11
N LEU A 821 13.03 25.03 58.48
CA LEU A 821 12.98 25.25 57.03
C LEU A 821 13.41 23.98 56.25
N VAL A 822 14.42 23.26 56.75
CA VAL A 822 14.88 21.99 56.17
C VAL A 822 13.85 20.86 56.43
N GLN A 823 13.19 20.82 57.58
CA GLN A 823 12.09 19.88 57.85
C GLN A 823 10.83 20.19 57.02
N ALA A 824 10.53 21.47 56.75
CA ALA A 824 9.42 21.85 55.86
C ALA A 824 9.64 21.40 54.41
N LEU A 825 10.89 21.41 53.93
CA LEU A 825 11.26 20.86 52.61
C LEU A 825 11.20 19.33 52.55
N HIS A 826 11.17 18.64 53.70
CA HIS A 826 10.99 17.19 53.79
C HIS A 826 9.50 16.75 53.79
N HIS A 827 8.55 17.69 53.80
CA HIS A 827 7.10 17.42 53.83
C HIS A 827 6.33 18.02 52.63
N LEU A 828 6.92 17.93 51.43
CA LEU A 828 6.16 17.98 50.18
C LEU A 828 5.87 16.53 49.72
N PRO A 829 4.60 16.14 49.48
CA PRO A 829 4.24 14.75 49.24
C PRO A 829 4.68 14.29 47.84
N LEU A 830 5.66 13.39 47.81
CA LEU A 830 6.15 12.69 46.61
C LEU A 830 6.09 11.17 46.83
N GLN A 831 4.89 10.60 46.72
CA GLN A 831 4.56 9.19 46.50
C GLN A 831 3.02 9.10 46.31
N GLU A 832 2.43 8.24 45.49
CA GLU A 832 2.91 6.96 44.95
C GLU A 832 2.59 6.81 43.44
N VAL A 833 3.50 6.18 42.66
CA VAL A 833 3.12 5.26 41.58
C VAL A 833 4.08 4.06 41.62
N LEU A 834 3.51 2.87 41.42
CA LEU A 834 4.12 1.58 41.73
C LEU A 834 5.23 1.15 40.75
N VAL A 835 6.21 0.42 41.29
CA VAL A 835 7.15 -0.45 40.57
C VAL A 835 6.44 -1.72 40.08
N PRO A 836 6.84 -2.29 38.93
CA PRO A 836 6.82 -3.74 38.75
C PRO A 836 8.24 -4.34 38.64
N LYS A 837 8.46 -5.35 39.49
CA LYS A 837 9.58 -6.31 39.62
C LYS A 837 10.56 -6.44 38.44
N ILE A 838 11.85 -6.50 38.80
CA ILE A 838 12.82 -7.55 38.41
C ILE A 838 13.89 -7.62 39.52
N LEU A 839 14.56 -8.79 39.66
CA LEU A 839 15.66 -9.15 40.57
C LEU A 839 15.30 -9.57 42.02
N HIS A 840 15.32 -10.90 42.18
CA HIS A 840 15.81 -11.60 43.36
C HIS A 840 17.36 -11.56 43.35
N GLU A 841 18.00 -11.58 44.52
CA GLU A 841 19.45 -11.79 44.75
C GLU A 841 20.46 -10.72 44.24
N SER A 842 21.63 -10.48 44.86
CA SER A 842 22.05 -10.44 46.29
C SER A 842 23.47 -9.78 46.40
N PHE A 843 23.94 -9.47 47.62
CA PHE A 843 25.27 -8.87 47.99
C PHE A 843 25.46 -7.37 47.65
N GLN A 844 25.62 -6.46 48.64
CA GLN A 844 26.81 -6.15 49.48
C GLN A 844 28.04 -5.73 48.62
N VAL A 845 28.69 -4.59 48.82
CA VAL A 845 29.38 -4.11 50.05
C VAL A 845 29.45 -2.56 50.13
N HIS A 846 29.77 -2.06 51.32
CA HIS A 846 29.85 -0.66 51.74
C HIS A 846 31.19 0.07 51.43
N LEU A 847 31.16 1.41 51.59
CA LEU A 847 32.17 2.28 52.23
C LEU A 847 33.30 2.98 51.43
N ILE A 848 33.33 4.31 51.68
CA ILE A 848 34.47 5.25 51.81
C ILE A 848 34.85 6.14 50.60
N VAL A 849 34.66 7.43 50.87
CA VAL A 849 35.05 8.62 50.11
C VAL A 849 36.37 9.19 50.68
N PRO A 850 37.25 9.76 49.84
CA PRO A 850 38.03 10.95 50.19
C PRO A 850 37.47 12.17 49.41
N SER A 851 37.20 13.34 49.99
CA SER A 851 38.13 14.25 50.72
C SER A 851 39.29 14.70 49.82
N PHE A 852 39.60 15.99 49.63
CA PHE A 852 39.03 17.23 50.18
C PHE A 852 39.43 18.41 49.26
N LEU A 853 38.67 19.51 49.22
CA LEU A 853 39.14 20.79 48.67
C LEU A 853 40.14 21.42 49.65
N ILE A 854 41.33 21.87 49.24
CA ILE A 854 42.04 22.98 49.91
C ILE A 854 43.18 23.62 49.07
N HIS A 855 43.06 24.95 48.97
CA HIS A 855 44.12 25.98 48.85
C HIS A 855 44.73 26.41 47.50
N LEU A 856 45.14 27.68 47.54
CA LEU A 856 45.57 28.56 46.45
C LEU A 856 47.04 28.96 46.61
N PHE A 857 47.64 29.30 45.46
CA PHE A 857 48.73 30.28 45.27
C PHE A 857 50.18 29.90 45.65
N PRO A 858 51.20 30.51 45.00
CA PRO A 858 52.15 29.70 44.22
C PRO A 858 53.63 30.04 44.47
N LYS A 859 54.56 29.22 43.94
CA LYS A 859 55.78 29.68 43.23
C LYS A 859 56.74 28.54 42.80
N LEU A 860 57.42 28.80 41.68
CA LEU A 860 58.83 28.50 41.38
C LEU A 860 59.31 27.06 41.03
N VAL A 861 59.99 27.03 39.87
CA VAL A 861 61.15 26.21 39.47
C VAL A 861 60.94 24.86 38.75
N GLN A 862 61.70 24.78 37.65
CA GLN A 862 62.06 23.73 36.70
C GLN A 862 62.23 22.30 37.26
N GLY A 863 62.07 21.27 36.41
CA GLY A 863 62.52 19.91 36.72
C GLY A 863 62.01 18.79 35.80
N ASP A 864 62.59 18.71 34.61
CA ASP A 864 62.74 17.58 33.67
C ASP A 864 62.55 16.09 34.09
N VAL A 865 62.12 15.29 33.08
CA VAL A 865 62.58 13.91 32.71
C VAL A 865 61.96 12.62 33.35
N ALA A 866 61.08 11.99 32.56
CA ALA A 866 61.10 10.62 31.96
C ALA A 866 61.03 9.28 32.76
N GLU A 867 60.70 8.22 31.97
CA GLU A 867 60.79 6.75 32.20
C GLU A 867 59.76 6.11 33.18
N GLU A 868 59.24 4.88 33.02
CA GLU A 868 59.27 3.82 31.96
C GLU A 868 58.00 2.93 32.15
N ALA A 869 57.27 2.47 31.12
CA ALA A 869 57.43 1.24 30.32
C ALA A 869 57.08 -0.11 31.01
N GLU A 870 56.28 -0.94 30.32
CA GLU A 870 55.72 -2.23 30.80
C GLU A 870 56.67 -3.43 30.64
N GLN A 871 56.43 -4.50 31.41
CA GLN A 871 56.90 -5.85 31.08
C GLN A 871 55.91 -6.94 31.52
N SER A 872 55.87 -8.05 30.78
CA SER A 872 54.89 -9.14 30.92
C SER A 872 55.55 -10.52 30.70
N LEU A 873 55.18 -11.58 31.45
CA LEU A 873 55.37 -13.00 31.07
C LEU A 873 54.75 -14.06 32.05
N GLN A 874 53.76 -14.81 31.52
CA GLN A 874 53.44 -16.26 31.64
C GLN A 874 53.52 -17.10 32.95
N ASN A 875 52.49 -17.95 33.19
CA ASN A 875 52.48 -19.45 33.12
C ASN A 875 51.13 -20.04 33.64
N LEU A 876 50.39 -20.92 32.93
CA LEU A 876 50.44 -22.41 32.82
C LEU A 876 50.08 -23.18 34.13
N PRO A 877 49.36 -24.35 34.11
CA PRO A 877 49.77 -25.61 33.42
C PRO A 877 48.63 -26.56 32.82
N VAL A 878 48.87 -27.36 31.75
CA VAL A 878 49.11 -28.87 31.65
C VAL A 878 47.83 -29.77 31.53
N LEU A 879 47.73 -30.92 30.79
CA LEU A 879 48.34 -31.53 29.56
C LEU A 879 47.61 -32.90 29.19
N ILE A 880 48.08 -33.69 28.19
CA ILE A 880 47.70 -35.09 27.76
C ILE A 880 46.40 -35.19 26.90
N GLY A 881 46.17 -36.06 25.89
CA GLY A 881 46.93 -37.12 25.14
C GLY A 881 45.95 -38.08 24.38
N HIS A 882 46.28 -39.00 23.43
CA HIS A 882 47.49 -39.35 22.63
C HIS A 882 47.11 -40.23 21.38
N GLU A 883 47.82 -40.06 20.24
CA GLU A 883 48.26 -40.96 19.12
C GLU A 883 47.51 -42.24 18.59
N HIS A 884 47.38 -42.40 17.24
CA HIS A 884 48.22 -43.29 16.37
C HIS A 884 47.75 -43.48 14.87
N ASP A 885 48.70 -43.23 13.95
CA ASP A 885 49.13 -43.88 12.66
C ASP A 885 48.28 -44.63 11.57
N CYS A 886 48.75 -44.38 10.32
CA CYS A 886 49.11 -45.31 9.20
C CYS A 886 48.20 -45.63 7.97
N CYS A 887 48.66 -45.14 6.78
CA CYS A 887 48.84 -45.83 5.45
C CYS A 887 47.63 -46.47 4.69
N LEU A 888 47.56 -46.60 3.34
CA LEU A 888 48.52 -46.46 2.22
C LEU A 888 47.80 -46.31 0.84
N HIS A 889 48.39 -45.57 -0.15
CA HIS A 889 48.19 -45.69 -1.63
C HIS A 889 46.77 -45.48 -2.24
N ARG A 890 46.53 -45.08 -3.51
CA ARG A 890 47.24 -44.59 -4.73
C ARG A 890 46.17 -43.82 -5.58
N LEU A 891 46.40 -43.13 -6.71
CA LEU A 891 47.51 -42.95 -7.66
C LEU A 891 47.50 -41.50 -8.22
N GLN A 892 48.01 -41.24 -9.43
CA GLN A 892 48.25 -39.92 -10.06
C GLN A 892 48.50 -40.12 -11.61
N PRO A 893 48.96 -39.15 -12.45
CA PRO A 893 48.31 -37.93 -12.99
C PRO A 893 48.57 -37.71 -14.54
N LEU A 894 48.73 -36.44 -14.99
CA LEU A 894 49.39 -35.90 -16.23
C LEU A 894 48.46 -35.49 -17.41
N LEU A 895 48.69 -34.41 -18.21
CA LEU A 895 49.70 -33.31 -18.30
C LEU A 895 48.97 -31.92 -18.36
N LEU A 896 49.51 -30.71 -18.09
CA LEU A 896 50.81 -30.01 -18.34
C LEU A 896 50.99 -29.45 -19.78
N GLY A 897 51.21 -28.12 -19.96
CA GLY A 897 51.55 -27.53 -21.28
C GLY A 897 51.34 -26.02 -21.53
N ASP A 898 52.09 -25.15 -20.85
CA ASP A 898 52.78 -23.93 -21.33
C ASP A 898 52.11 -22.72 -22.06
N VAL A 899 52.90 -21.64 -22.06
CA VAL A 899 52.67 -20.25 -22.49
C VAL A 899 53.49 -19.95 -23.75
N TRP A 900 53.01 -19.10 -24.70
CA TRP A 900 53.81 -18.05 -25.38
C TRP A 900 53.02 -17.22 -26.42
N GLU A 901 53.45 -15.95 -26.59
CA GLU A 901 53.24 -14.99 -27.71
C GLU A 901 51.82 -14.68 -28.25
N GLY A 902 51.53 -13.49 -28.78
CA GLY A 902 52.34 -12.27 -28.91
C GLY A 902 51.56 -11.19 -29.68
N ALA A 903 51.77 -9.91 -29.35
CA ALA A 903 51.06 -8.80 -30.00
C ALA A 903 51.66 -8.44 -31.38
N ARG A 904 50.82 -7.94 -32.31
CA ARG A 904 51.32 -7.04 -33.37
C ARG A 904 50.25 -6.05 -33.89
N HIS A 905 50.73 -4.88 -34.31
CA HIS A 905 49.97 -3.65 -34.53
C HIS A 905 49.62 -3.36 -36.01
N ILE A 906 48.51 -2.62 -36.19
CA ILE A 906 48.31 -1.39 -37.01
C ILE A 906 48.99 -1.28 -38.39
N GLN A 907 48.17 -1.04 -39.43
CA GLN A 907 48.19 0.10 -40.39
C GLN A 907 47.11 -0.19 -41.47
N GLY A 908 46.28 0.73 -42.00
CA GLY A 908 46.23 2.20 -41.92
C GLY A 908 46.37 2.82 -43.32
N VAL A 909 45.45 3.71 -43.76
CA VAL A 909 45.61 4.80 -44.77
C VAL A 909 44.25 5.52 -45.01
N SER A 910 44.28 6.75 -45.52
CA SER A 910 43.24 7.80 -45.40
C SER A 910 42.89 8.53 -46.72
N CYS A 911 41.91 9.44 -46.68
CA CYS A 911 41.59 10.54 -47.62
C CYS A 911 40.91 10.18 -48.98
N ASN A 912 39.88 10.89 -49.51
CA ASN A 912 39.70 12.34 -49.57
C ASN A 912 38.27 12.85 -49.88
N ILE A 913 37.84 13.90 -49.16
CA ILE A 913 37.20 15.18 -49.59
C ILE A 913 36.38 15.24 -50.91
N ARG A 914 35.10 15.69 -50.82
CA ARG A 914 34.58 16.92 -51.51
C ARG A 914 33.20 17.43 -51.03
N ARG A 915 33.01 18.75 -51.13
CA ARG A 915 31.80 19.54 -50.80
C ARG A 915 30.75 19.50 -51.93
N ALA A 916 29.47 19.80 -51.63
CA ALA A 916 28.80 21.03 -52.09
C ALA A 916 27.35 21.19 -51.57
N MET A 917 26.89 22.44 -51.48
CA MET A 917 25.51 22.85 -51.15
C MET A 917 24.59 22.81 -52.38
N SER A 918 23.27 22.79 -52.20
CA SER A 918 22.42 23.85 -52.76
C SER A 918 21.03 23.92 -52.12
N VAL A 919 20.55 25.14 -51.92
CA VAL A 919 19.20 25.52 -51.49
C VAL A 919 18.32 25.74 -52.73
N ARG A 920 17.01 25.40 -52.66
CA ARG A 920 15.95 26.23 -53.26
C ARG A 920 14.57 25.92 -52.69
N SER A 921 13.79 26.99 -52.52
CA SER A 921 12.44 27.03 -51.91
C SER A 921 11.37 27.31 -52.98
N VAL A 922 10.13 27.62 -52.52
CA VAL A 922 8.96 28.13 -53.30
C VAL A 922 8.18 26.99 -54.02
N LYS A 923 6.84 26.87 -53.97
CA LYS A 923 5.75 27.87 -53.86
C LYS A 923 4.47 27.35 -53.17
N GLN A 924 3.58 28.26 -52.76
CA GLN A 924 2.22 28.00 -52.22
C GLN A 924 1.13 27.93 -53.31
N SER A 925 0.06 27.18 -53.03
CA SER A 925 -1.37 27.41 -53.43
C SER A 925 -2.21 26.24 -52.85
N VAL A 926 -3.18 26.34 -51.93
CA VAL A 926 -4.36 27.23 -51.72
C VAL A 926 -5.58 26.87 -52.61
N ASN A 927 -6.75 26.75 -51.96
CA ASN A 927 -8.14 26.52 -52.48
C ASN A 927 -8.59 25.08 -52.82
N VAL A 928 -9.86 24.64 -52.66
CA VAL A 928 -11.06 25.10 -51.89
C VAL A 928 -12.13 23.95 -51.82
N VAL A 929 -12.74 23.75 -50.63
CA VAL A 929 -14.14 23.35 -50.29
C VAL A 929 -15.05 22.50 -51.24
N HIS A 930 -15.43 21.28 -50.78
CA HIS A 930 -16.74 20.53 -50.87
C HIS A 930 -17.50 20.28 -52.23
N PRO A 931 -18.60 19.47 -52.29
CA PRO A 931 -19.09 18.37 -51.39
C PRO A 931 -19.53 17.06 -52.11
N GLY A 932 -19.53 15.93 -51.38
CA GLY A 932 -20.48 14.79 -51.51
C GLY A 932 -20.57 14.00 -52.82
N PRO A 933 -21.42 12.93 -52.88
CA PRO A 933 -22.23 12.32 -51.81
C PRO A 933 -21.48 11.25 -51.00
#